data_AF-A0A4D4M7M5-F1
#
_entry.id   AF-A0A4D4M7M5-F1
#
_cell.length_a   1.000
_cell.length_b   1.000
_cell.length_c   1.000
_cell.angle_alpha   90.00
_cell.angle_beta   90.00
_cell.angle_gamma   90.00
#
_symmetry.space_group_name_H-M   'P 1'
#
loop_
_entity.id
_entity.type
_entity.pdbx_description
1 polymer ?
#
loop_
_entity_poly.entity_id
_entity_poly.type
_entity_poly.pdbx_seq_one_letter_code
_entity_poly.pdbx_strand_id
1 'polypeptide(L)'
;MEAAGPGHATGPTRPSWGGFLSKVPEGFATFFGALGLLCVLLAFIAPLRRLLGPFVRDLDRFVVPVSANLAYGVFLFLLAAATAARKKVTWWLVVVYLGLVTLDDLLGLALGHYAESVVSLIVCSLALALLIAARKEFYAASRRGAAWRALAVLFAGLGVAILVGWGLVELFPGTLPRDQRLLWAADRVCGGLVSGRRFDGRTPRPVSFLLGLFGALALLNAAATLFRSQRMESALHGDEEPRIRALLGAYGADDSLGYFATRRDKAVVFSPSGKAAVTYRVEAGVCLASGDPVGDREAWPHAIDAWLDVARRHAWAPAVMGASEEGAKAFARSGLGALQLGDEAILNTADFDLDGRDMRVTRQAVNRVRRTGATCRVRRHSTLSDEEMEEVVGRADAWRDTETERGFSMALDRLGDPADGDCLLVEALGEDGKLLALLSFVPWGGDGVSLDLMRRDRAAPNGVMEFMVAELCAVAGRTGIRRISLNFAVFRSVFEEGARIGAGPVLRLWRRLLLFFSRWWQLEALYRSNAKYHPQWYPRFICYGDTASLARIGLASGIAEGFVSVPSLRKLWGKGHSKGITEPTTTEGLPSLSALGLDKGDETGPGAPGLPEQVRVRLSKLDRLRADGTDPYPVGIPPRTHTLARARGSPAGEQVTVAGRVMLVRDFGGIVFAVLRDWSGDLQLALTRSGSGPALDRFGKDADIGDHITATGRTGTSDRGEPTVFVTDWQLTGKCLRPLPDKHRGLADPRPRCAAAISTWWRAPTPARSYGPAPPPSRRCARGSSTAAIWRSRRRCSSRSTAARTPGPSPPTSTPTTSTCICASPPSST
;
A
#
# COMPACT_ATOMS: atom_id res chain seq x y z
N MET A 1 -14.32 -35.12 48.15
CA MET A 1 -15.31 -34.70 47.14
C MET A 1 -14.76 -33.46 46.50
N GLU A 2 -14.47 -33.53 45.20
CA GLU A 2 -13.58 -32.60 44.51
C GLU A 2 -14.36 -31.89 43.40
N ALA A 3 -14.23 -30.57 43.31
CA ALA A 3 -15.07 -29.76 42.43
C ALA A 3 -14.52 -29.78 40.99
N ALA A 4 -15.38 -30.08 40.01
CA ALA A 4 -14.98 -30.16 38.61
C ALA A 4 -14.56 -28.79 38.05
N GLY A 5 -13.34 -28.69 37.54
CA GLY A 5 -12.85 -27.51 36.84
C GLY A 5 -13.53 -27.32 35.47
N PRO A 6 -13.58 -26.08 34.94
CA PRO A 6 -14.14 -25.80 33.63
C PRO A 6 -13.31 -26.49 32.53
N GLY A 7 -13.92 -27.43 31.81
CA GLY A 7 -13.23 -28.23 30.80
C GLY A 7 -12.67 -27.38 29.66
N HIS A 8 -11.39 -27.56 29.34
CA HIS A 8 -10.80 -27.03 28.12
C HIS A 8 -11.57 -27.60 26.91
N ALA A 9 -12.36 -26.77 26.25
CA ALA A 9 -12.98 -27.10 24.98
C ALA A 9 -11.88 -27.26 23.91
N THR A 10 -11.46 -28.50 23.67
CA THR A 10 -10.50 -28.85 22.63
C THR A 10 -11.11 -28.53 21.27
N GLY A 11 -10.70 -27.39 20.71
CA GLY A 11 -11.12 -26.96 19.37
C GLY A 11 -10.87 -28.08 18.34
N PRO A 12 -11.74 -28.22 17.32
CA PRO A 12 -11.69 -29.35 16.40
C PRO A 12 -10.30 -29.47 15.77
N THR A 13 -9.66 -30.63 15.99
CA THR A 13 -8.28 -30.91 15.59
C THR A 13 -8.04 -30.52 14.14
N ARG A 14 -7.08 -29.62 13.90
CA ARG A 14 -6.72 -29.09 12.57
C ARG A 14 -6.58 -30.27 11.57
N PRO A 15 -7.37 -30.32 10.49
CA PRO A 15 -7.16 -31.31 9.43
C PRO A 15 -5.76 -31.12 8.85
N SER A 16 -4.96 -32.18 8.83
CA SER A 16 -3.63 -32.14 8.22
C SER A 16 -3.77 -32.03 6.70
N TRP A 17 -2.97 -31.15 6.09
CA TRP A 17 -2.97 -30.88 4.64
C TRP A 17 -2.50 -32.08 3.75
N GLY A 18 -2.32 -33.27 4.32
CA GLY A 18 -1.71 -34.43 3.66
C GLY A 18 -2.59 -35.67 3.47
N GLY A 19 -3.84 -35.71 3.96
CA GLY A 19 -4.71 -36.88 3.81
C GLY A 19 -5.15 -37.11 2.36
N PHE A 20 -5.13 -38.35 1.87
CA PHE A 20 -5.53 -38.69 0.47
C PHE A 20 -6.89 -38.11 0.07
N LEU A 21 -7.86 -38.12 0.98
CA LEU A 21 -9.20 -37.58 0.76
C LEU A 21 -9.19 -36.08 0.42
N SER A 22 -8.25 -35.29 0.93
CA SER A 22 -8.22 -33.84 0.67
C SER A 22 -7.92 -33.51 -0.78
N LYS A 23 -7.30 -34.42 -1.54
CA LYS A 23 -7.02 -34.28 -2.98
C LYS A 23 -8.20 -34.71 -3.87
N VAL A 24 -9.23 -35.35 -3.31
CA VAL A 24 -10.38 -35.85 -4.10
C VAL A 24 -11.12 -34.73 -4.86
N PRO A 25 -11.43 -33.56 -4.26
CA PRO A 25 -12.07 -32.45 -4.99
C PRO A 25 -11.20 -31.92 -6.15
N GLU A 26 -9.88 -31.91 -6.01
CA GLU A 26 -8.95 -31.49 -7.07
C GLU A 26 -8.83 -32.52 -8.19
N GLY A 27 -8.86 -33.81 -7.86
CA GLY A 27 -8.92 -34.91 -8.83
C GLY A 27 -10.18 -34.84 -9.69
N PHE A 28 -11.36 -34.74 -9.06
CA PHE A 28 -12.62 -34.57 -9.78
C PHE A 28 -12.69 -33.25 -10.56
N ALA A 29 -12.17 -32.14 -10.02
CA ALA A 29 -12.10 -30.88 -10.76
C ALA A 29 -11.21 -30.99 -12.01
N THR A 30 -10.06 -31.65 -11.89
CA THR A 30 -9.16 -31.91 -13.03
C THR A 30 -9.83 -32.79 -14.08
N PHE A 31 -10.52 -33.84 -13.65
CA PHE A 31 -11.30 -34.71 -14.54
C PHE A 31 -12.39 -33.93 -15.31
N PHE A 32 -13.26 -33.19 -14.62
CA PHE A 32 -14.30 -32.40 -15.27
C PHE A 32 -13.72 -31.29 -16.17
N GLY A 33 -12.59 -30.68 -15.79
CA GLY A 33 -11.90 -29.69 -16.62
C GLY A 33 -11.32 -30.27 -17.90
N ALA A 34 -10.69 -31.45 -17.82
CA ALA A 34 -10.20 -32.18 -18.99
C ALA A 34 -11.35 -32.63 -19.91
N LEU A 35 -12.46 -33.11 -19.33
CA LEU A 35 -13.65 -33.50 -20.07
C LEU A 35 -14.33 -32.30 -20.77
N GLY A 36 -14.44 -31.17 -20.07
CA GLY A 36 -14.95 -29.92 -20.66
C GLY A 36 -14.09 -29.40 -21.81
N LEU A 37 -12.76 -29.48 -21.67
CA LEU A 37 -11.81 -29.16 -22.74
C LEU A 37 -11.97 -30.09 -23.94
N LEU A 38 -12.11 -31.41 -23.71
CA LEU A 38 -12.37 -32.39 -24.75
C LEU A 38 -13.68 -32.06 -25.49
N CYS A 39 -14.79 -31.81 -24.78
CA CYS A 39 -16.08 -31.44 -25.37
C CYS A 39 -15.98 -30.18 -26.26
N VAL A 40 -15.24 -29.14 -25.82
CA VAL A 40 -15.01 -27.92 -26.61
C VAL A 40 -14.12 -28.18 -27.83
N LEU A 41 -13.02 -28.92 -27.70
CA LEU A 41 -12.15 -29.27 -28.82
C LEU A 41 -12.88 -30.12 -29.86
N LEU A 42 -13.72 -31.07 -29.43
CA LEU A 42 -14.59 -31.86 -30.31
C LEU A 42 -15.67 -30.99 -30.98
N ALA A 43 -16.18 -29.96 -30.31
CA ALA A 43 -17.15 -29.01 -30.86
C ALA A 43 -16.55 -28.20 -32.04
N PHE A 44 -15.36 -27.62 -31.86
CA PHE A 44 -14.68 -26.82 -32.87
C PHE A 44 -14.00 -27.66 -33.98
N ILE A 45 -13.27 -28.72 -33.62
CA ILE A 45 -12.33 -29.40 -34.53
C ILE A 45 -12.97 -30.68 -35.10
N ALA A 46 -13.71 -30.53 -36.20
CA ALA A 46 -14.41 -31.65 -36.85
C ALA A 46 -13.51 -32.85 -37.27
N PRO A 47 -12.24 -32.67 -37.70
CA PRO A 47 -11.32 -33.80 -37.93
C PRO A 47 -10.96 -34.56 -36.64
N LEU A 48 -10.72 -33.85 -35.53
CA LEU A 48 -10.39 -34.43 -34.23
C LEU A 48 -11.55 -35.30 -33.70
N ARG A 49 -12.79 -34.89 -33.96
CA ARG A 49 -14.00 -35.67 -33.63
C ARG A 49 -14.10 -36.99 -34.39
N ARG A 50 -13.48 -37.12 -35.58
CA ARG A 50 -13.34 -38.40 -36.28
C ARG A 50 -12.22 -39.24 -35.66
N LEU A 51 -11.05 -38.64 -35.44
CA LEU A 51 -9.86 -39.30 -34.91
C LEU A 51 -10.10 -39.91 -33.52
N LEU A 52 -10.69 -39.15 -32.61
CA LEU A 52 -11.03 -39.60 -31.25
C LEU A 52 -12.37 -40.36 -31.18
N GLY A 53 -13.03 -40.63 -32.31
CA GLY A 53 -14.34 -41.27 -32.38
C GLY A 53 -14.46 -42.66 -31.72
N PRO A 54 -13.40 -43.49 -31.64
CA PRO A 54 -13.39 -44.68 -30.79
C PRO A 54 -13.34 -44.31 -29.30
N PHE A 55 -12.26 -43.66 -28.86
CA PHE A 55 -12.03 -43.24 -27.47
C PHE A 55 -13.22 -42.49 -26.83
N VAL A 56 -13.87 -41.61 -27.59
CA VAL A 56 -15.06 -40.87 -27.13
C VAL A 56 -16.23 -41.83 -26.84
N ARG A 57 -16.46 -42.88 -27.64
CA ARG A 57 -17.51 -43.88 -27.37
C ARG A 57 -17.17 -44.76 -26.17
N ASP A 58 -15.90 -45.09 -25.97
CA ASP A 58 -15.46 -45.86 -24.81
C ASP A 58 -15.64 -45.04 -23.52
N LEU A 59 -15.34 -43.74 -23.55
CA LEU A 59 -15.52 -42.84 -22.41
C LEU A 59 -17.00 -42.54 -22.09
N ASP A 60 -17.83 -42.39 -23.13
CA ASP A 60 -19.30 -42.24 -23.08
C ASP A 60 -19.98 -43.49 -22.49
N ARG A 61 -19.37 -44.67 -22.70
CA ARG A 61 -19.82 -45.99 -22.21
C ARG A 61 -19.42 -46.32 -20.77
N PHE A 62 -18.29 -45.82 -20.29
CA PHE A 62 -17.69 -46.28 -19.01
C PHE A 62 -17.67 -45.26 -17.87
N VAL A 63 -17.96 -43.97 -18.11
CA VAL A 63 -17.75 -42.92 -17.08
C VAL A 63 -18.82 -41.81 -17.07
N VAL A 64 -18.85 -40.95 -18.09
CA VAL A 64 -19.70 -39.75 -18.18
C VAL A 64 -19.94 -39.46 -19.66
N PRO A 65 -21.17 -39.14 -20.11
CA PRO A 65 -21.46 -38.94 -21.53
C PRO A 65 -20.67 -37.75 -22.11
N VAL A 66 -20.22 -37.88 -23.36
CA VAL A 66 -19.22 -37.00 -23.98
C VAL A 66 -19.83 -36.26 -25.18
N SER A 67 -20.65 -35.24 -24.93
CA SER A 67 -21.27 -34.47 -26.00
C SER A 67 -20.29 -33.46 -26.61
N ALA A 68 -20.23 -33.39 -27.95
CA ALA A 68 -19.43 -32.39 -28.68
C ALA A 68 -20.18 -31.05 -28.78
N ASN A 69 -20.52 -30.47 -27.62
CA ASN A 69 -21.38 -29.30 -27.46
C ASN A 69 -20.73 -28.26 -26.54
N LEU A 70 -20.76 -26.98 -26.93
CA LEU A 70 -20.22 -25.88 -26.15
C LEU A 70 -20.96 -25.66 -24.82
N ALA A 71 -22.28 -25.82 -24.78
CA ALA A 71 -23.06 -25.67 -23.56
C ALA A 71 -22.63 -26.69 -22.49
N TYR A 72 -22.42 -27.94 -22.91
CA TYR A 72 -21.97 -29.01 -22.03
C TYR A 72 -20.50 -28.85 -21.61
N GLY A 73 -19.62 -28.43 -22.52
CA GLY A 73 -18.24 -28.07 -22.19
C GLY A 73 -18.17 -26.95 -21.14
N VAL A 74 -18.99 -25.89 -21.28
CA VAL A 74 -19.12 -24.82 -20.28
C VAL A 74 -19.70 -25.34 -18.96
N PHE A 75 -20.73 -26.18 -18.99
CA PHE A 75 -21.28 -26.82 -17.80
C PHE A 75 -20.20 -27.62 -17.03
N LEU A 76 -19.40 -28.42 -17.73
CA LEU A 76 -18.30 -29.18 -17.15
C LEU A 76 -17.19 -28.28 -16.59
N PHE A 77 -16.86 -27.16 -17.23
CA PHE A 77 -15.93 -26.18 -16.66
C PHE A 77 -16.49 -25.49 -15.40
N LEU A 78 -17.79 -25.16 -15.37
CA LEU A 78 -18.45 -24.62 -14.17
C LEU A 78 -18.50 -25.66 -13.03
N LEU A 79 -18.76 -26.93 -13.37
CA LEU A 79 -18.73 -28.06 -12.43
C LEU A 79 -17.32 -28.28 -11.87
N ALA A 80 -16.29 -28.26 -12.73
CA ALA A 80 -14.89 -28.33 -12.34
C ALA A 80 -14.51 -27.20 -11.37
N ALA A 81 -14.84 -25.96 -11.71
CA ALA A 81 -14.55 -24.79 -10.87
C ALA A 81 -15.26 -24.85 -9.52
N ALA A 82 -16.52 -25.31 -9.48
CA ALA A 82 -17.29 -25.46 -8.24
C ALA A 82 -16.84 -26.66 -7.39
N THR A 83 -16.30 -27.71 -8.02
CA THR A 83 -15.65 -28.85 -7.34
C THR A 83 -14.33 -28.40 -6.70
N ALA A 84 -13.48 -27.68 -7.43
CA ALA A 84 -12.25 -27.08 -6.91
C ALA A 84 -12.52 -26.08 -5.77
N ALA A 85 -13.61 -25.32 -5.87
CA ALA A 85 -14.12 -24.45 -4.80
C ALA A 85 -14.89 -25.19 -3.69
N ARG A 86 -14.80 -26.53 -3.64
CA ARG A 86 -15.25 -27.43 -2.56
C ARG A 86 -16.72 -27.22 -2.14
N LYS A 87 -17.60 -26.87 -3.08
CA LYS A 87 -18.99 -26.48 -2.80
C LYS A 87 -19.90 -27.68 -2.52
N LYS A 88 -20.66 -27.63 -1.43
CA LYS A 88 -21.65 -28.67 -1.04
C LYS A 88 -22.69 -28.98 -2.11
N VAL A 89 -23.11 -27.98 -2.88
CA VAL A 89 -24.09 -28.16 -3.98
C VAL A 89 -23.51 -29.04 -5.09
N THR A 90 -22.22 -28.90 -5.39
CA THR A 90 -21.53 -29.71 -6.40
C THR A 90 -21.34 -31.16 -5.94
N TRP A 91 -21.02 -31.38 -4.66
CA TRP A 91 -21.00 -32.72 -4.07
C TRP A 91 -22.36 -33.40 -4.24
N TRP A 92 -23.45 -32.74 -3.85
CA TRP A 92 -24.81 -33.26 -4.04
C TRP A 92 -25.14 -33.56 -5.50
N LEU A 93 -24.82 -32.65 -6.44
CA LEU A 93 -25.07 -32.83 -7.86
C LEU A 93 -24.35 -34.08 -8.40
N VAL A 94 -23.05 -34.22 -8.12
CA VAL A 94 -22.25 -35.35 -8.63
C VAL A 94 -22.63 -36.67 -7.94
N VAL A 95 -22.93 -36.66 -6.64
CA VAL A 95 -23.40 -37.85 -5.90
C VAL A 95 -24.77 -38.32 -6.38
N VAL A 96 -25.72 -37.42 -6.63
CA VAL A 96 -27.03 -37.77 -7.20
C VAL A 96 -26.88 -38.27 -8.64
N TYR A 97 -26.05 -37.62 -9.45
CA TYR A 97 -25.80 -38.06 -10.82
C TYR A 97 -25.18 -39.47 -10.87
N LEU A 98 -24.09 -39.71 -10.13
CA LEU A 98 -23.46 -41.03 -10.08
C LEU A 98 -24.38 -42.09 -9.45
N GLY A 99 -25.20 -41.72 -8.47
CA GLY A 99 -26.22 -42.61 -7.90
C GLY A 99 -27.29 -43.02 -8.91
N LEU A 100 -27.72 -42.11 -9.79
CA LEU A 100 -28.66 -42.41 -10.87
C LEU A 100 -28.02 -43.31 -11.95
N VAL A 101 -26.77 -43.05 -12.35
CA VAL A 101 -26.04 -43.93 -13.29
C VAL A 101 -25.83 -45.33 -12.71
N THR A 102 -25.40 -45.41 -11.44
CA THR A 102 -25.20 -46.68 -10.72
C THR A 102 -26.52 -47.47 -10.62
N LEU A 103 -27.66 -46.78 -10.48
CA LEU A 103 -28.99 -47.41 -10.47
C LEU A 103 -29.42 -47.87 -11.87
N ASP A 104 -29.14 -47.10 -12.92
CA ASP A 104 -29.46 -47.45 -14.32
C ASP A 104 -28.66 -48.68 -14.77
N ASP A 105 -27.35 -48.72 -14.50
CA ASP A 105 -26.50 -49.89 -14.77
C ASP A 105 -26.94 -51.13 -13.96
N LEU A 106 -27.35 -50.96 -12.70
CA LEU A 106 -27.85 -52.05 -11.86
C LEU A 106 -29.19 -52.61 -12.38
N LEU A 107 -30.09 -51.73 -12.82
CA LEU A 107 -31.37 -52.13 -13.42
C LEU A 107 -31.15 -52.78 -14.79
N GLY A 108 -30.24 -52.26 -15.62
CA GLY A 108 -29.84 -52.87 -16.89
C GLY A 108 -29.34 -54.30 -16.68
N LEU A 109 -28.39 -54.49 -15.76
CA LEU A 109 -27.86 -55.80 -15.41
C LEU A 109 -28.93 -56.76 -14.87
N ALA A 110 -29.83 -56.28 -13.99
CA ALA A 110 -30.92 -57.06 -13.43
C ALA A 110 -32.00 -57.46 -14.47
N LEU A 111 -32.20 -56.64 -15.50
CA LEU A 111 -33.11 -56.91 -16.63
C LEU A 111 -32.44 -57.70 -17.77
N GLY A 112 -31.19 -58.16 -17.59
CA GLY A 112 -30.45 -58.92 -18.60
C GLY A 112 -29.97 -58.08 -19.79
N HIS A 113 -29.87 -56.77 -19.64
CA HIS A 113 -29.39 -55.85 -20.67
C HIS A 113 -27.90 -55.51 -20.46
N TYR A 114 -27.08 -55.90 -21.44
CA TYR A 114 -25.66 -55.53 -21.64
C TYR A 114 -24.64 -55.93 -20.56
N ALA A 115 -23.73 -56.83 -20.92
CA ALA A 115 -22.52 -57.10 -20.13
C ALA A 115 -21.55 -55.91 -20.02
N GLU A 116 -21.70 -54.88 -20.89
CA GLU A 116 -20.84 -53.69 -20.88
C GLU A 116 -21.08 -52.78 -19.66
N SER A 117 -22.29 -52.81 -19.07
CA SER A 117 -22.65 -52.04 -17.87
C SER A 117 -21.86 -52.45 -16.62
N VAL A 118 -21.28 -53.65 -16.56
CA VAL A 118 -20.50 -54.10 -15.39
C VAL A 118 -19.28 -53.21 -15.13
N VAL A 119 -18.63 -52.69 -16.19
CA VAL A 119 -17.47 -51.80 -16.06
C VAL A 119 -17.90 -50.41 -15.58
N SER A 120 -18.97 -49.86 -16.16
CA SER A 120 -19.56 -48.58 -15.72
C SER A 120 -20.00 -48.65 -14.26
N LEU A 121 -20.73 -49.71 -13.89
CA LEU A 121 -21.20 -49.96 -12.52
C LEU A 121 -20.04 -49.95 -11.51
N ILE A 122 -18.93 -50.63 -11.80
CA ILE A 122 -17.74 -50.66 -10.92
C ILE A 122 -17.10 -49.28 -10.81
N VAL A 123 -16.87 -48.59 -11.93
CA VAL A 123 -16.23 -47.27 -11.97
C VAL A 123 -17.08 -46.21 -11.25
N CYS A 124 -18.38 -46.15 -11.56
CA CYS A 124 -19.32 -45.22 -10.94
C CYS A 124 -19.52 -45.52 -9.45
N SER A 125 -19.63 -46.80 -9.04
CA SER A 125 -19.71 -47.17 -7.62
C SER A 125 -18.47 -46.77 -6.83
N LEU A 126 -17.27 -46.98 -7.39
CA LEU A 126 -16.02 -46.60 -6.74
C LEU A 126 -15.87 -45.07 -6.64
N ALA A 127 -16.22 -44.34 -7.70
CA ALA A 127 -16.24 -42.88 -7.70
C ALA A 127 -17.25 -42.31 -6.69
N LEU A 128 -18.44 -42.90 -6.59
CA LEU A 128 -19.50 -42.55 -5.64
C LEU A 128 -19.05 -42.82 -4.19
N ALA A 129 -18.49 -43.99 -3.91
CA ALA A 129 -17.94 -44.34 -2.60
C ALA A 129 -16.82 -43.39 -2.17
N LEU A 130 -15.91 -43.04 -3.08
CA LEU A 130 -14.82 -42.08 -2.84
C LEU A 130 -15.34 -40.67 -2.52
N LEU A 131 -16.37 -40.20 -3.24
CA LEU A 131 -17.02 -38.91 -2.93
C LEU A 131 -17.79 -38.94 -1.60
N ILE A 132 -18.43 -40.04 -1.25
CA ILE A 132 -19.12 -40.20 0.04
C ILE A 132 -18.11 -40.20 1.19
N ALA A 133 -16.95 -40.85 1.04
CA ALA A 133 -15.84 -40.77 2.00
C ALA A 133 -15.29 -39.33 2.11
N ALA A 134 -15.10 -38.65 0.98
CA ALA A 134 -14.62 -37.27 0.91
C ALA A 134 -15.67 -36.21 1.30
N ARG A 135 -16.87 -36.57 1.78
CA ARG A 135 -17.97 -35.62 2.08
C ARG A 135 -17.59 -34.45 3.02
N LYS A 136 -16.59 -34.63 3.89
CA LYS A 136 -16.10 -33.59 4.80
C LYS A 136 -15.27 -32.50 4.08
N GLU A 137 -14.64 -32.83 2.96
CA GLU A 137 -13.81 -31.92 2.17
C GLU A 137 -14.62 -30.89 1.40
N PHE A 138 -15.90 -31.18 1.12
CA PHE A 138 -16.85 -30.25 0.55
C PHE A 138 -17.49 -29.40 1.65
N TYR A 139 -16.69 -28.64 2.38
CA TYR A 139 -17.16 -27.80 3.49
C TYR A 139 -17.81 -26.49 3.04
N ALA A 140 -17.50 -26.00 1.85
CA ALA A 140 -17.66 -24.59 1.49
C ALA A 140 -19.12 -24.13 1.38
N ALA A 141 -19.44 -23.03 2.06
CA ALA A 141 -20.77 -22.44 2.06
C ALA A 141 -21.16 -21.80 0.71
N SER A 142 -22.47 -21.70 0.49
CA SER A 142 -23.09 -20.98 -0.64
C SER A 142 -24.26 -20.13 -0.13
N ARG A 143 -24.35 -18.85 -0.55
CA ARG A 143 -25.41 -17.93 -0.11
C ARG A 143 -26.72 -18.23 -0.85
N ARG A 144 -27.80 -18.53 -0.13
CA ARG A 144 -29.11 -18.92 -0.72
C ARG A 144 -29.73 -17.84 -1.62
N GLY A 145 -29.64 -16.56 -1.25
CA GLY A 145 -30.23 -15.45 -2.04
C GLY A 145 -29.57 -15.21 -3.42
N ALA A 146 -28.28 -15.53 -3.55
CA ALA A 146 -27.54 -15.41 -4.81
C ALA A 146 -28.01 -16.43 -5.85
N ALA A 147 -28.29 -17.66 -5.39
CA ALA A 147 -28.65 -18.79 -6.25
C ALA A 147 -29.94 -18.53 -7.05
N TRP A 148 -30.98 -17.97 -6.42
CA TRP A 148 -32.26 -17.70 -7.09
C TRP A 148 -32.14 -16.71 -8.26
N ARG A 149 -31.33 -15.66 -8.13
CA ARG A 149 -31.09 -14.70 -9.23
C ARG A 149 -30.34 -15.35 -10.40
N ALA A 150 -29.31 -16.15 -10.10
CA ALA A 150 -28.57 -16.91 -11.11
C ALA A 150 -29.46 -17.95 -11.81
N LEU A 151 -30.34 -18.62 -11.07
CA LEU A 151 -31.27 -19.63 -11.58
C LEU A 151 -32.37 -19.01 -12.47
N ALA A 152 -32.89 -17.84 -12.09
CA ALA A 152 -33.82 -17.07 -12.92
C ALA A 152 -33.17 -16.61 -14.23
N VAL A 153 -31.93 -16.09 -14.18
CA VAL A 153 -31.15 -15.74 -15.38
C VAL A 153 -30.86 -16.98 -16.24
N LEU A 154 -30.60 -18.14 -15.63
CA LEU A 154 -30.39 -19.39 -16.37
C LEU A 154 -31.66 -19.82 -17.12
N PHE A 155 -32.81 -19.91 -16.44
CA PHE A 155 -34.05 -20.35 -17.09
C PHE A 155 -34.57 -19.34 -18.12
N ALA A 156 -34.47 -18.04 -17.87
CA ALA A 156 -34.81 -17.02 -18.86
C ALA A 156 -33.87 -17.08 -20.08
N GLY A 157 -32.56 -17.21 -19.85
CA GLY A 157 -31.55 -17.34 -20.90
C GLY A 157 -31.73 -18.60 -21.75
N LEU A 158 -32.00 -19.75 -21.12
CA LEU A 158 -32.30 -21.00 -21.80
C LEU A 158 -33.63 -20.91 -22.57
N GLY A 159 -34.69 -20.32 -22.00
CA GLY A 159 -35.97 -20.13 -22.69
C GLY A 159 -35.82 -19.31 -23.97
N VAL A 160 -35.13 -18.17 -23.91
CA VAL A 160 -34.82 -17.35 -25.10
C VAL A 160 -33.94 -18.13 -26.09
N ALA A 161 -32.90 -18.82 -25.61
CA ALA A 161 -32.02 -19.63 -26.45
C ALA A 161 -32.75 -20.78 -27.17
N ILE A 162 -33.74 -21.40 -26.53
CA ILE A 162 -34.58 -22.46 -27.12
C ILE A 162 -35.54 -21.88 -28.16
N LEU A 163 -36.18 -20.73 -27.89
CA LEU A 163 -37.08 -20.08 -28.86
C LEU A 163 -36.34 -19.60 -30.11
N VAL A 164 -35.21 -18.91 -29.94
CA VAL A 164 -34.34 -18.48 -31.04
C VAL A 164 -33.73 -19.69 -31.77
N GLY A 165 -33.33 -20.73 -31.02
CA GLY A 165 -32.82 -21.97 -31.56
C GLY A 165 -33.85 -22.72 -32.40
N TRP A 166 -35.10 -22.80 -31.94
CA TRP A 166 -36.21 -23.41 -32.70
C TRP A 166 -36.50 -22.65 -33.99
N GLY A 167 -36.55 -21.30 -33.94
CA GLY A 167 -36.69 -20.48 -35.15
C GLY A 167 -35.57 -20.73 -36.17
N LEU A 168 -34.32 -20.86 -35.71
CA LEU A 168 -33.18 -21.20 -36.57
C LEU A 168 -33.27 -22.62 -37.16
N VAL A 169 -33.84 -23.58 -36.41
CA VAL A 169 -34.11 -24.95 -36.90
C VAL A 169 -35.28 -24.98 -37.88
N GLU A 170 -36.31 -24.14 -37.73
CA GLU A 170 -37.42 -24.08 -38.71
C GLU A 170 -36.97 -23.44 -40.04
N LEU A 171 -36.03 -22.47 -39.99
CA LEU A 171 -35.37 -21.90 -41.18
C LEU A 171 -34.38 -22.86 -41.85
N PHE A 172 -33.64 -23.66 -41.08
CA PHE A 172 -32.59 -24.55 -41.59
C PHE A 172 -32.73 -26.00 -41.06
N PRO A 173 -33.83 -26.70 -41.36
CA PRO A 173 -34.17 -27.97 -40.71
C PRO A 173 -33.28 -29.16 -41.12
N GLY A 174 -32.62 -29.09 -42.28
CA GLY A 174 -31.89 -30.23 -42.83
C GLY A 174 -32.85 -31.40 -43.09
N THR A 175 -32.63 -32.54 -42.44
CA THR A 175 -33.49 -33.72 -42.55
C THR A 175 -34.47 -33.90 -41.37
N LEU A 176 -34.62 -32.90 -40.49
CA LEU A 176 -35.38 -33.04 -39.24
C LEU A 176 -36.92 -32.92 -39.42
N PRO A 177 -37.72 -33.92 -38.99
CA PRO A 177 -39.19 -33.87 -38.97
C PRO A 177 -39.73 -32.68 -38.16
N ARG A 178 -40.89 -32.14 -38.52
CA ARG A 178 -41.43 -30.87 -37.96
C ARG A 178 -41.77 -30.94 -36.48
N ASP A 179 -42.43 -32.02 -36.09
CA ASP A 179 -42.77 -32.42 -34.72
C ASP A 179 -41.55 -32.47 -33.79
N GLN A 180 -40.37 -32.82 -34.31
CA GLN A 180 -39.16 -33.01 -33.52
C GLN A 180 -38.34 -31.72 -33.30
N ARG A 181 -38.63 -30.63 -34.03
CA ARG A 181 -37.74 -29.45 -34.13
C ARG A 181 -37.53 -28.72 -32.81
N LEU A 182 -38.61 -28.51 -32.05
CA LEU A 182 -38.55 -27.82 -30.75
C LEU A 182 -37.80 -28.66 -29.71
N LEU A 183 -38.08 -29.97 -29.62
CA LEU A 183 -37.43 -30.89 -28.68
C LEU A 183 -35.94 -31.09 -29.01
N TRP A 184 -35.60 -31.18 -30.30
CA TRP A 184 -34.21 -31.24 -30.76
C TRP A 184 -33.47 -29.93 -30.46
N ALA A 185 -34.12 -28.77 -30.66
CA ALA A 185 -33.54 -27.48 -30.31
C ALA A 185 -33.28 -27.37 -28.80
N ALA A 186 -34.23 -27.83 -27.97
CA ALA A 186 -34.09 -27.89 -26.52
C ALA A 186 -32.92 -28.79 -26.08
N ASP A 187 -32.78 -29.99 -26.65
CA ASP A 187 -31.62 -30.86 -26.40
C ASP A 187 -30.29 -30.14 -26.69
N ARG A 188 -30.15 -29.51 -27.87
CA ARG A 188 -28.88 -28.87 -28.26
C ARG A 188 -28.54 -27.64 -27.43
N VAL A 189 -29.52 -26.85 -27.01
CA VAL A 189 -29.29 -25.73 -26.07
C VAL A 189 -28.93 -26.26 -24.68
N CYS A 190 -29.59 -27.32 -24.20
CA CYS A 190 -29.35 -27.93 -22.89
C CYS A 190 -28.16 -28.91 -22.83
N GLY A 191 -27.20 -28.82 -23.77
CA GLY A 191 -25.95 -29.58 -23.72
C GLY A 191 -25.91 -30.87 -24.54
N GLY A 192 -27.00 -31.31 -25.17
CA GLY A 192 -27.02 -32.51 -26.00
C GLY A 192 -27.04 -33.82 -25.20
N LEU A 193 -27.65 -33.80 -24.01
CA LEU A 193 -27.68 -34.92 -23.05
C LEU A 193 -28.80 -35.93 -23.31
N VAL A 194 -29.79 -35.61 -24.15
CA VAL A 194 -30.81 -36.59 -24.56
C VAL A 194 -30.25 -37.40 -25.71
N SER A 195 -29.87 -38.65 -25.43
CA SER A 195 -29.22 -39.55 -26.39
C SER A 195 -29.96 -39.58 -27.73
N GLY A 196 -29.24 -39.38 -28.83
CA GLY A 196 -29.78 -39.14 -30.18
C GLY A 196 -30.53 -40.31 -30.85
N ARG A 197 -30.99 -41.31 -30.08
CA ARG A 197 -31.89 -42.40 -30.51
C ARG A 197 -33.37 -41.99 -30.55
N ARG A 198 -33.71 -40.72 -30.26
CA ARG A 198 -35.08 -40.17 -30.27
C ARG A 198 -35.36 -39.17 -31.41
N PHE A 199 -34.45 -39.02 -32.38
CA PHE A 199 -34.58 -38.03 -33.45
C PHE A 199 -34.16 -38.61 -34.80
N ASP A 200 -35.08 -38.58 -35.77
CA ASP A 200 -34.91 -39.26 -37.07
C ASP A 200 -34.11 -38.45 -38.10
N GLY A 201 -33.77 -37.20 -37.76
CA GLY A 201 -33.10 -36.27 -38.66
C GLY A 201 -32.02 -35.40 -38.02
N ARG A 202 -31.35 -34.60 -38.85
CA ARG A 202 -30.20 -33.76 -38.45
C ARG A 202 -30.22 -32.44 -39.21
N THR A 203 -29.93 -31.36 -38.49
CA THR A 203 -29.73 -30.01 -39.07
C THR A 203 -28.34 -29.89 -39.69
N PRO A 204 -28.05 -28.81 -40.45
CA PRO A 204 -26.69 -28.41 -40.76
C PRO A 204 -25.84 -28.20 -39.50
N ARG A 205 -24.54 -28.52 -39.55
CA ARG A 205 -23.62 -28.40 -38.42
C ARG A 205 -23.53 -26.99 -37.80
N PRO A 206 -23.55 -25.88 -38.57
CA PRO A 206 -23.53 -24.54 -37.99
C PRO A 206 -24.72 -24.28 -37.06
N VAL A 207 -25.92 -24.78 -37.39
CA VAL A 207 -27.11 -24.66 -36.54
C VAL A 207 -26.87 -25.38 -35.21
N SER A 208 -26.40 -26.64 -35.24
CA SER A 208 -26.11 -27.40 -34.02
C SER A 208 -25.04 -26.74 -33.13
N PHE A 209 -24.05 -26.07 -33.75
CA PHE A 209 -23.01 -25.31 -33.04
C PHE A 209 -23.57 -24.02 -32.42
N LEU A 210 -24.40 -23.27 -33.16
CA LEU A 210 -25.03 -22.03 -32.68
C LEU A 210 -25.98 -22.26 -31.50
N LEU A 211 -26.79 -23.33 -31.53
CA LEU A 211 -27.65 -23.68 -30.39
C LEU A 211 -26.81 -24.04 -29.15
N GLY A 212 -25.70 -24.79 -29.33
CA GLY A 212 -24.74 -25.04 -28.27
C GLY A 212 -24.05 -23.78 -27.73
N LEU A 213 -23.81 -22.79 -28.60
CA LEU A 213 -23.30 -21.47 -28.20
C LEU A 213 -24.34 -20.67 -27.40
N PHE A 214 -25.62 -20.70 -27.78
CA PHE A 214 -26.69 -20.02 -27.02
C PHE A 214 -26.83 -20.62 -25.62
N GLY A 215 -26.79 -21.95 -25.48
CA GLY A 215 -26.77 -22.63 -24.19
C GLY A 215 -25.53 -22.29 -23.35
N ALA A 216 -24.35 -22.24 -23.97
CA ALA A 216 -23.12 -21.80 -23.33
C ALA A 216 -23.21 -20.35 -22.82
N LEU A 217 -23.79 -19.43 -23.60
CA LEU A 217 -23.99 -18.04 -23.20
C LEU A 217 -25.01 -17.91 -22.05
N ALA A 218 -26.09 -18.70 -22.05
CA ALA A 218 -27.03 -18.75 -20.92
C ALA A 218 -26.36 -19.21 -19.61
N LEU A 219 -25.56 -20.29 -19.68
CA LEU A 219 -24.77 -20.80 -18.56
C LEU A 219 -23.72 -19.79 -18.07
N LEU A 220 -22.99 -19.14 -18.97
CA LEU A 220 -22.01 -18.10 -18.63
C LEU A 220 -22.68 -16.87 -17.99
N ASN A 221 -23.84 -16.42 -18.48
CA ASN A 221 -24.58 -15.32 -17.89
C ASN A 221 -25.15 -15.65 -16.50
N ALA A 222 -25.63 -16.88 -16.29
CA ALA A 222 -26.06 -17.38 -14.99
C ALA A 222 -24.88 -17.45 -13.99
N ALA A 223 -23.74 -17.98 -14.42
CA ALA A 223 -22.51 -18.03 -13.63
C ALA A 223 -21.98 -16.62 -13.30
N ALA A 224 -21.93 -15.73 -14.29
CA ALA A 224 -21.54 -14.33 -14.08
C ALA A 224 -22.48 -13.61 -13.11
N THR A 225 -23.78 -13.88 -13.16
CA THR A 225 -24.77 -13.36 -12.19
C THR A 225 -24.49 -13.89 -10.78
N LEU A 226 -24.23 -15.19 -10.65
CA LEU A 226 -23.87 -15.82 -9.38
C LEU A 226 -22.60 -15.19 -8.78
N PHE A 227 -21.51 -15.12 -9.54
CA PHE A 227 -20.23 -14.55 -9.09
C PHE A 227 -20.32 -13.04 -8.83
N ARG A 228 -21.05 -12.27 -9.65
CA ARG A 228 -21.28 -10.83 -9.42
C ARG A 228 -22.00 -10.55 -8.10
N SER A 229 -22.88 -11.45 -7.66
CA SER A 229 -23.53 -11.38 -6.34
C SER A 229 -22.69 -11.94 -5.18
N GLN A 230 -21.54 -12.57 -5.47
CA GLN A 230 -20.55 -12.99 -4.47
C GLN A 230 -19.36 -12.04 -4.36
N ARG A 231 -19.24 -11.04 -5.25
CA ARG A 231 -18.23 -9.97 -5.11
C ARG A 231 -18.62 -9.08 -3.94
N MET A 232 -17.99 -9.34 -2.80
CA MET A 232 -18.24 -8.63 -1.56
C MET A 232 -17.66 -7.22 -1.64
N GLU A 233 -18.55 -6.22 -1.75
CA GLU A 233 -18.32 -4.87 -1.20
C GLU A 233 -18.36 -4.99 0.34
N SER A 234 -17.41 -5.74 0.91
CA SER A 234 -17.18 -5.81 2.36
C SER A 234 -16.20 -4.71 2.72
N ALA A 235 -16.78 -3.54 2.98
CA ALA A 235 -16.10 -2.41 3.59
C ALA A 235 -15.74 -2.66 5.05
N LEU A 236 -15.00 -1.73 5.66
CA LEU A 236 -14.94 -1.57 7.11
C LEU A 236 -16.28 -0.99 7.60
N HIS A 237 -16.78 -1.48 8.74
CA HIS A 237 -18.06 -1.12 9.32
C HIS A 237 -17.91 -0.58 10.75
N GLY A 238 -18.81 0.35 11.15
CA GLY A 238 -18.96 0.77 12.54
C GLY A 238 -17.65 1.18 13.22
N ASP A 239 -17.29 0.47 14.29
CA ASP A 239 -16.11 0.72 15.12
C ASP A 239 -14.83 -0.02 14.66
N GLU A 240 -14.86 -0.73 13.52
CA GLU A 240 -13.70 -1.45 12.99
C GLU A 240 -12.53 -0.52 12.61
N GLU A 241 -12.79 0.58 11.89
CA GLU A 241 -11.73 1.53 11.48
C GLU A 241 -11.08 2.23 12.71
N PRO A 242 -11.84 2.76 13.70
CA PRO A 242 -11.27 3.22 14.97
C PRO A 242 -10.39 2.18 15.67
N ARG A 243 -10.79 0.90 15.72
CA ARG A 243 -9.98 -0.17 16.33
C ARG A 243 -8.67 -0.41 15.59
N ILE A 244 -8.70 -0.43 14.25
CA ILE A 244 -7.48 -0.57 13.43
C ILE A 244 -6.56 0.64 13.67
N ARG A 245 -7.10 1.87 13.74
CA ARG A 245 -6.34 3.09 14.05
C ARG A 245 -5.71 3.05 15.44
N ALA A 246 -6.43 2.58 16.46
CA ALA A 246 -5.91 2.44 17.82
C ALA A 246 -4.77 1.39 17.89
N LEU A 247 -4.91 0.26 17.20
CA LEU A 247 -3.85 -0.75 17.08
C LEU A 247 -2.62 -0.21 16.32
N LEU A 248 -2.80 0.60 15.27
CA LEU A 248 -1.71 1.28 14.57
C LEU A 248 -1.02 2.33 15.46
N GLY A 249 -1.78 3.07 16.26
CA GLY A 249 -1.24 4.05 17.21
C GLY A 249 -0.41 3.45 18.35
N ALA A 250 -0.62 2.17 18.67
CA ALA A 250 0.14 1.43 19.69
C ALA A 250 1.28 0.57 19.11
N TYR A 251 1.07 -0.09 17.96
CA TYR A 251 1.98 -1.11 17.41
C TYR A 251 2.46 -0.85 15.97
N GLY A 252 1.88 0.13 15.26
CA GLY A 252 2.14 0.40 13.84
C GLY A 252 3.46 1.10 13.51
N ALA A 253 4.43 1.14 14.43
CA ALA A 253 5.75 1.75 14.20
C ALA A 253 6.72 0.86 13.40
N ASP A 254 6.39 -0.43 13.25
CA ASP A 254 7.21 -1.46 12.62
C ASP A 254 6.96 -1.62 11.11
N ASP A 255 5.71 -1.53 10.65
CA ASP A 255 5.33 -1.68 9.23
C ASP A 255 4.85 -0.34 8.63
N SER A 256 5.64 0.19 7.68
CA SER A 256 5.33 1.39 6.89
C SER A 256 4.04 1.28 6.07
N LEU A 257 3.64 0.07 5.70
CA LEU A 257 2.41 -0.18 4.94
C LEU A 257 1.18 -0.40 5.83
N GLY A 258 1.36 -0.44 7.16
CA GLY A 258 0.29 -0.75 8.12
C GLY A 258 -0.89 0.22 8.06
N TYR A 259 -0.66 1.51 7.77
CA TYR A 259 -1.74 2.49 7.69
C TYR A 259 -2.77 2.19 6.58
N PHE A 260 -2.34 1.53 5.49
CA PHE A 260 -3.25 1.12 4.41
C PHE A 260 -4.27 0.06 4.84
N ALA A 261 -4.15 -0.53 6.04
CA ALA A 261 -5.18 -1.35 6.65
C ALA A 261 -6.49 -0.58 6.94
N THR A 262 -6.42 0.74 7.12
CA THR A 262 -7.61 1.60 7.38
C THR A 262 -8.51 1.85 6.16
N ARG A 263 -8.11 1.34 4.98
CA ARG A 263 -8.81 1.54 3.70
C ARG A 263 -10.18 0.86 3.70
N ARG A 264 -11.25 1.65 3.53
CA ARG A 264 -12.66 1.22 3.67
C ARG A 264 -13.19 0.25 2.59
N ASP A 265 -12.39 -0.26 1.66
CA ASP A 265 -12.78 -1.36 0.75
C ASP A 265 -12.27 -2.75 1.21
N LYS A 266 -11.63 -2.80 2.39
CA LYS A 266 -11.18 -4.01 3.06
C LYS A 266 -12.17 -4.45 4.12
N ALA A 267 -12.30 -5.75 4.28
CA ALA A 267 -12.82 -6.39 5.47
C ALA A 267 -11.70 -6.59 6.49
N VAL A 268 -12.05 -6.85 7.75
CA VAL A 268 -11.10 -7.19 8.81
C VAL A 268 -11.50 -8.47 9.53
N VAL A 269 -10.52 -9.22 10.05
CA VAL A 269 -10.73 -10.24 11.08
C VAL A 269 -9.83 -9.91 12.25
N PHE A 270 -10.42 -9.70 13.43
CA PHE A 270 -9.69 -9.56 14.68
C PHE A 270 -9.32 -10.94 15.25
N SER A 271 -8.20 -11.01 15.94
CA SER A 271 -7.89 -12.06 16.91
C SER A 271 -8.96 -12.09 18.01
N PRO A 272 -9.23 -13.24 18.66
CA PRO A 272 -10.20 -13.34 19.76
C PRO A 272 -9.89 -12.44 20.98
N SER A 273 -8.65 -11.96 21.11
CA SER A 273 -8.25 -11.02 22.15
C SER A 273 -8.43 -9.54 21.77
N GLY A 274 -8.82 -9.23 20.53
CA GLY A 274 -8.89 -7.85 20.00
C GLY A 274 -7.54 -7.16 19.79
N LYS A 275 -6.43 -7.73 20.29
CA LYS A 275 -5.08 -7.12 20.27
C LYS A 275 -4.38 -7.10 18.90
N ALA A 276 -4.84 -7.90 17.94
CA ALA A 276 -4.33 -7.90 16.57
C ALA A 276 -5.43 -8.22 15.55
N ALA A 277 -5.23 -7.83 14.29
CA ALA A 277 -6.18 -7.99 13.19
C ALA A 277 -5.50 -8.22 11.84
N VAL A 278 -6.18 -8.91 10.92
CA VAL A 278 -5.78 -9.05 9.50
C VAL A 278 -6.82 -8.37 8.62
N THR A 279 -6.39 -7.42 7.79
CA THR A 279 -7.27 -6.77 6.80
C THR A 279 -7.11 -7.38 5.41
N TYR A 280 -8.22 -7.57 4.70
CA TYR A 280 -8.26 -8.34 3.46
C TYR A 280 -9.40 -7.91 2.54
N ARG A 281 -9.30 -8.26 1.26
CA ARG A 281 -10.38 -8.12 0.27
C ARG A 281 -10.52 -9.43 -0.53
N VAL A 282 -11.71 -9.69 -1.06
CA VAL A 282 -12.00 -10.91 -1.82
C VAL A 282 -12.13 -10.60 -3.30
N GLU A 283 -11.15 -11.04 -4.10
CA GLU A 283 -11.14 -10.86 -5.55
C GLU A 283 -10.85 -12.19 -6.26
N ALA A 284 -11.60 -12.47 -7.34
CA ALA A 284 -11.48 -13.70 -8.15
C ALA A 284 -11.47 -15.03 -7.35
N GLY A 285 -12.04 -15.09 -6.15
CA GLY A 285 -12.02 -16.27 -5.27
C GLY A 285 -10.74 -16.42 -4.43
N VAL A 286 -9.90 -15.39 -4.38
CA VAL A 286 -8.74 -15.25 -3.48
C VAL A 286 -9.14 -14.36 -2.32
N CYS A 287 -8.82 -14.79 -1.10
CA CYS A 287 -8.87 -13.97 0.10
C CYS A 287 -7.50 -13.32 0.23
N LEU A 288 -7.38 -12.06 -0.20
CA LEU A 288 -6.12 -11.35 -0.32
C LEU A 288 -5.96 -10.38 0.84
N ALA A 289 -5.03 -10.66 1.76
CA ALA A 289 -4.62 -9.75 2.81
C ALA A 289 -3.53 -8.77 2.34
N SER A 290 -3.35 -7.68 3.08
CA SER A 290 -2.49 -6.54 2.74
C SER A 290 -1.53 -6.22 3.88
N GLY A 291 -0.22 -6.22 3.63
CA GLY A 291 0.80 -5.91 4.63
C GLY A 291 0.92 -6.97 5.73
N ASP A 292 1.41 -6.54 6.89
CA ASP A 292 1.48 -7.38 8.09
C ASP A 292 0.15 -7.40 8.87
N PRO A 293 -0.07 -8.36 9.79
CA PRO A 293 -1.16 -8.25 10.76
C PRO A 293 -0.97 -6.99 11.61
N VAL A 294 -2.03 -6.21 11.77
CA VAL A 294 -2.01 -4.96 12.54
C VAL A 294 -2.19 -5.27 14.02
N GLY A 295 -1.33 -4.74 14.89
CA GLY A 295 -1.43 -4.87 16.35
C GLY A 295 -0.33 -5.71 16.98
N ASP A 296 -0.61 -6.22 18.18
CA ASP A 296 0.33 -6.95 19.05
C ASP A 296 0.88 -8.22 18.39
N ARG A 297 2.22 -8.30 18.25
CA ARG A 297 2.94 -9.42 17.63
C ARG A 297 2.64 -10.78 18.29
N GLU A 298 2.31 -10.80 19.58
CA GLU A 298 1.93 -12.04 20.28
C GLU A 298 0.53 -12.53 19.86
N ALA A 299 -0.36 -11.63 19.45
CA ALA A 299 -1.71 -11.95 18.99
C ALA A 299 -1.79 -12.24 17.47
N TRP A 300 -0.73 -11.95 16.69
CA TRP A 300 -0.67 -12.20 15.24
C TRP A 300 -1.07 -13.64 14.86
N PRO A 301 -0.58 -14.73 15.49
CA PRO A 301 -0.94 -16.10 15.10
C PRO A 301 -2.45 -16.35 15.23
N HIS A 302 -3.10 -15.78 16.25
CA HIS A 302 -4.54 -15.93 16.45
C HIS A 302 -5.36 -15.11 15.45
N ALA A 303 -4.87 -13.94 15.02
CA ALA A 303 -5.51 -13.17 13.94
C ALA A 303 -5.37 -13.88 12.59
N ILE A 304 -4.20 -14.45 12.30
CA ILE A 304 -3.93 -15.21 11.07
C ILE A 304 -4.80 -16.48 11.01
N ASP A 305 -4.85 -17.27 12.09
CA ASP A 305 -5.68 -18.48 12.14
C ASP A 305 -7.18 -18.15 12.00
N ALA A 306 -7.68 -17.08 12.63
CA ALA A 306 -9.07 -16.64 12.48
C ALA A 306 -9.39 -16.17 11.05
N TRP A 307 -8.46 -15.49 10.38
CA TRP A 307 -8.58 -15.08 8.98
C TRP A 307 -8.54 -16.28 8.02
N LEU A 308 -7.64 -17.24 8.26
CA LEU A 308 -7.62 -18.51 7.55
C LEU A 308 -8.94 -19.28 7.73
N ASP A 309 -9.58 -19.21 8.89
CA ASP A 309 -10.91 -19.79 9.12
C ASP A 309 -12.03 -19.09 8.36
N VAL A 310 -11.94 -17.79 8.08
CA VAL A 310 -12.85 -17.11 7.15
C VAL A 310 -12.59 -17.58 5.71
N ALA A 311 -11.33 -17.62 5.27
CA ALA A 311 -10.97 -18.13 3.94
C ALA A 311 -11.44 -19.59 3.73
N ARG A 312 -11.25 -20.46 4.74
CA ARG A 312 -11.73 -21.85 4.74
C ARG A 312 -13.26 -21.93 4.67
N ARG A 313 -14.02 -21.19 5.51
CA ARG A 313 -15.50 -21.22 5.51
C ARG A 313 -16.13 -20.94 4.15
N HIS A 314 -15.51 -20.08 3.35
CA HIS A 314 -15.97 -19.73 2.00
C HIS A 314 -15.28 -20.48 0.86
N ALA A 315 -14.21 -21.23 1.14
CA ALA A 315 -13.24 -21.79 0.17
C ALA A 315 -12.69 -20.74 -0.79
N TRP A 316 -12.14 -19.67 -0.23
CA TRP A 316 -11.24 -18.76 -0.92
C TRP A 316 -9.80 -19.23 -0.74
N ALA A 317 -8.97 -19.05 -1.77
CA ALA A 317 -7.52 -19.28 -1.63
C ALA A 317 -6.91 -18.16 -0.78
N PRO A 318 -6.25 -18.44 0.36
CA PRO A 318 -5.62 -17.40 1.16
C PRO A 318 -4.31 -16.93 0.51
N ALA A 319 -4.14 -15.61 0.46
CA ALA A 319 -2.91 -14.96 0.00
C ALA A 319 -2.67 -13.65 0.77
N VAL A 320 -1.42 -13.18 0.79
CA VAL A 320 -1.03 -11.91 1.41
C VAL A 320 -0.10 -11.18 0.45
N MET A 321 -0.30 -9.88 0.24
CA MET A 321 0.61 -9.03 -0.55
C MET A 321 1.29 -7.98 0.33
N GLY A 322 2.59 -7.79 0.15
CA GLY A 322 3.33 -6.67 0.76
C GLY A 322 3.74 -6.90 2.21
N ALA A 323 3.64 -8.14 2.72
CA ALA A 323 4.11 -8.49 4.06
C ALA A 323 5.62 -8.18 4.19
N SER A 324 6.04 -7.72 5.36
CA SER A 324 7.44 -7.63 5.75
C SER A 324 8.05 -9.02 5.92
N GLU A 325 9.36 -9.10 6.20
CA GLU A 325 10.00 -10.36 6.54
C GLU A 325 9.41 -10.99 7.82
N GLU A 326 8.99 -10.18 8.81
CA GLU A 326 8.41 -10.66 10.07
C GLU A 326 6.95 -11.09 9.91
N GLY A 327 6.16 -10.34 9.14
CA GLY A 327 4.82 -10.78 8.75
C GLY A 327 4.86 -12.07 7.93
N ALA A 328 5.76 -12.15 6.94
CA ALA A 328 5.95 -13.37 6.14
C ALA A 328 6.35 -14.58 7.01
N LYS A 329 7.23 -14.41 8.00
CA LYS A 329 7.53 -15.46 9.01
C LYS A 329 6.29 -15.85 9.82
N ALA A 330 5.44 -14.91 10.20
CA ALA A 330 4.20 -15.20 10.93
C ALA A 330 3.19 -15.98 10.07
N PHE A 331 2.95 -15.53 8.84
CA PHE A 331 2.11 -16.23 7.86
C PHE A 331 2.63 -17.64 7.54
N ALA A 332 3.96 -17.80 7.41
CA ALA A 332 4.59 -19.11 7.21
C ALA A 332 4.41 -20.07 8.40
N ARG A 333 4.42 -19.56 9.64
CA ARG A 333 4.14 -20.38 10.85
C ARG A 333 2.70 -20.93 10.88
N SER A 334 1.72 -20.24 10.30
CA SER A 334 0.35 -20.75 10.09
C SER A 334 0.18 -21.56 8.77
N GLY A 335 1.28 -21.92 8.09
CA GLY A 335 1.27 -22.88 6.98
C GLY A 335 1.17 -22.29 5.57
N LEU A 336 1.42 -20.99 5.39
CA LEU A 336 1.49 -20.36 4.06
C LEU A 336 2.90 -20.48 3.47
N GLY A 337 3.01 -20.72 2.16
CA GLY A 337 4.26 -20.51 1.44
C GLY A 337 4.56 -19.02 1.31
N ALA A 338 5.85 -18.64 1.29
CA ALA A 338 6.28 -17.25 1.10
C ALA A 338 7.27 -17.13 -0.06
N LEU A 339 7.17 -16.05 -0.82
CA LEU A 339 8.04 -15.71 -1.94
C LEU A 339 8.37 -14.21 -1.88
N GLN A 340 9.61 -13.80 -2.14
CA GLN A 340 9.94 -12.37 -2.23
C GLN A 340 9.20 -11.76 -3.44
N LEU A 341 8.40 -10.73 -3.18
CA LEU A 341 7.61 -10.02 -4.18
C LEU A 341 8.39 -8.83 -4.77
N GLY A 342 9.20 -8.16 -3.95
CA GLY A 342 9.96 -6.97 -4.34
C GLY A 342 10.65 -6.35 -3.13
N ASP A 343 11.12 -5.12 -3.28
CA ASP A 343 11.79 -4.38 -2.19
C ASP A 343 11.20 -2.98 -2.03
N GLU A 344 11.04 -2.55 -0.78
CA GLU A 344 10.59 -1.22 -0.37
C GLU A 344 11.76 -0.24 -0.28
N ALA A 345 11.57 0.97 -0.81
CA ALA A 345 12.55 2.05 -0.76
C ALA A 345 12.30 2.97 0.44
N ILE A 346 13.15 2.87 1.46
CA ILE A 346 13.05 3.68 2.69
C ILE A 346 14.25 4.64 2.78
N LEU A 347 13.96 5.94 2.92
CA LEU A 347 14.94 6.98 3.19
C LEU A 347 15.06 7.20 4.71
N ASN A 348 16.29 7.15 5.23
CA ASN A 348 16.62 7.74 6.53
C ASN A 348 16.98 9.22 6.32
N THR A 349 16.20 10.14 6.89
CA THR A 349 16.39 11.58 6.67
C THR A 349 17.69 12.10 7.26
N ALA A 350 18.28 11.38 8.22
CA ALA A 350 19.58 11.71 8.82
C ALA A 350 20.78 11.34 7.92
N ASP A 351 20.60 10.46 6.93
CA ASP A 351 21.65 10.00 6.03
C ASP A 351 21.52 10.63 4.61
N PHE A 352 20.48 11.44 4.38
CA PHE A 352 20.19 12.05 3.09
C PHE A 352 20.96 13.36 2.87
N ASP A 353 22.08 13.29 2.15
CA ASP A 353 22.86 14.45 1.69
C ASP A 353 22.66 14.71 0.18
N LEU A 354 21.87 15.74 -0.16
CA LEU A 354 21.63 16.15 -1.55
C LEU A 354 22.89 16.64 -2.28
N ASP A 355 23.87 17.21 -1.57
CA ASP A 355 25.11 17.74 -2.15
C ASP A 355 26.20 16.67 -2.33
N GLY A 356 26.00 15.51 -1.73
CA GLY A 356 26.82 14.30 -1.88
C GLY A 356 27.13 13.93 -3.34
N ARG A 357 28.27 13.25 -3.52
CA ARG A 357 28.83 12.92 -4.84
C ARG A 357 27.83 12.17 -5.73
N ASP A 358 27.17 11.16 -5.16
CA ASP A 358 26.35 10.19 -5.89
C ASP A 358 24.90 10.68 -6.07
N MET A 359 24.53 11.80 -5.44
CA MET A 359 23.27 12.53 -5.67
C MET A 359 23.32 13.48 -6.88
N ARG A 360 24.42 13.53 -7.65
CA ARG A 360 24.63 14.51 -8.75
C ARG A 360 23.43 14.62 -9.71
N VAL A 361 22.79 13.50 -10.07
CA VAL A 361 21.63 13.48 -10.98
C VAL A 361 20.40 14.10 -10.32
N THR A 362 20.08 13.66 -9.10
CA THR A 362 18.96 14.17 -8.30
C THR A 362 19.13 15.66 -8.00
N ARG A 363 20.32 16.10 -7.59
CA ARG A 363 20.68 17.50 -7.40
C ARG A 363 20.55 18.34 -8.67
N GLN A 364 20.90 17.81 -9.84
CA GLN A 364 20.67 18.49 -11.13
C GLN A 364 19.19 18.64 -11.49
N ALA A 365 18.33 17.69 -11.08
CA ALA A 365 16.88 17.78 -11.23
C ALA A 365 16.26 18.80 -10.25
N VAL A 366 16.57 18.70 -8.96
CA VAL A 366 16.16 19.64 -7.90
C VAL A 366 16.55 21.08 -8.28
N ASN A 367 17.82 21.30 -8.64
CA ASN A 367 18.32 22.61 -9.06
C ASN A 367 17.83 23.04 -10.45
N ARG A 368 17.09 22.21 -11.21
CA ARG A 368 16.35 22.65 -12.41
C ARG A 368 15.02 23.28 -12.01
N VAL A 369 14.30 22.66 -11.07
CA VAL A 369 13.00 23.14 -10.58
C VAL A 369 13.15 24.41 -9.75
N ARG A 370 14.12 24.47 -8.83
CA ARG A 370 14.46 25.70 -8.09
C ARG A 370 14.83 26.90 -8.99
N ARG A 371 15.17 26.67 -10.27
CA ARG A 371 15.45 27.72 -11.27
C ARG A 371 14.22 28.22 -12.04
N THR A 372 13.03 27.67 -11.82
CA THR A 372 11.76 28.15 -12.40
C THR A 372 10.89 28.85 -11.35
N GLY A 373 11.52 29.49 -10.35
CA GLY A 373 10.85 30.13 -9.21
C GLY A 373 10.04 29.20 -8.30
N ALA A 374 10.04 27.89 -8.55
CA ALA A 374 9.15 26.95 -7.88
C ALA A 374 9.50 26.75 -6.40
N THR A 375 8.47 26.72 -5.56
CA THR A 375 8.56 26.58 -4.10
C THR A 375 7.90 25.29 -3.64
N CYS A 376 8.19 24.85 -2.41
CA CYS A 376 7.60 23.65 -1.81
C CYS A 376 6.91 24.00 -0.48
N ARG A 377 5.67 23.54 -0.31
CA ARG A 377 4.85 23.70 0.91
C ARG A 377 4.60 22.31 1.51
N VAL A 378 4.79 22.17 2.82
CA VAL A 378 4.61 20.89 3.55
C VAL A 378 3.65 21.13 4.71
N ARG A 379 2.53 20.40 4.74
CA ARG A 379 1.40 20.62 5.67
C ARG A 379 0.77 19.30 6.10
N ARG A 380 0.02 19.31 7.21
CA ARG A 380 -0.92 18.21 7.54
C ARG A 380 -2.27 18.47 6.89
N HIS A 381 -3.01 17.42 6.55
CA HIS A 381 -4.37 17.54 6.02
C HIS A 381 -5.27 18.37 6.95
N SER A 382 -5.12 18.21 8.28
CA SER A 382 -5.79 19.01 9.32
C SER A 382 -5.38 20.49 9.40
N THR A 383 -4.52 20.97 8.50
CA THR A 383 -4.10 22.38 8.39
C THR A 383 -4.44 23.03 7.04
N LEU A 384 -5.30 22.38 6.25
CA LEU A 384 -5.98 22.95 5.10
C LEU A 384 -7.40 23.36 5.51
N SER A 385 -7.97 24.36 4.84
CA SER A 385 -9.44 24.54 4.85
C SER A 385 -10.11 23.48 3.95
N ASP A 386 -11.42 23.29 4.13
CA ASP A 386 -12.20 22.41 3.25
C ASP A 386 -12.10 22.85 1.77
N GLU A 387 -12.07 24.17 1.52
CA GLU A 387 -11.87 24.76 0.18
C GLU A 387 -10.48 24.44 -0.41
N GLU A 388 -9.41 24.56 0.38
CA GLU A 388 -8.05 24.16 -0.08
C GLU A 388 -7.98 22.66 -0.34
N MET A 389 -8.64 21.84 0.49
CA MET A 389 -8.67 20.40 0.30
C MET A 389 -9.47 20.02 -0.96
N GLU A 390 -10.60 20.67 -1.24
CA GLU A 390 -11.38 20.44 -2.45
C GLU A 390 -10.59 20.83 -3.71
N GLU A 391 -9.81 21.93 -3.71
CA GLU A 391 -8.91 22.21 -4.84
C GLU A 391 -7.84 21.11 -4.97
N VAL A 392 -7.17 20.73 -3.88
CA VAL A 392 -6.12 19.70 -3.89
C VAL A 392 -6.65 18.36 -4.42
N VAL A 393 -7.85 17.95 -4.02
CA VAL A 393 -8.55 16.77 -4.55
C VAL A 393 -8.89 16.96 -6.03
N GLY A 394 -9.49 18.08 -6.43
CA GLY A 394 -9.80 18.38 -7.83
C GLY A 394 -8.58 18.37 -8.76
N ARG A 395 -7.42 18.84 -8.28
CA ARG A 395 -6.13 18.77 -8.99
C ARG A 395 -5.60 17.33 -9.07
N ALA A 396 -5.65 16.58 -7.98
CA ALA A 396 -5.25 15.17 -7.93
C ALA A 396 -6.09 14.30 -8.90
N ASP A 397 -7.38 14.61 -9.00
CA ASP A 397 -8.35 13.99 -9.90
C ASP A 397 -8.08 14.32 -11.37
N ALA A 398 -7.85 15.60 -11.70
CA ALA A 398 -7.55 16.06 -13.05
C ALA A 398 -6.22 15.54 -13.61
N TRP A 399 -5.26 15.23 -12.72
CA TRP A 399 -3.95 14.65 -13.08
C TRP A 399 -3.92 13.11 -13.04
N ARG A 400 -5.09 12.45 -13.00
CA ARG A 400 -5.20 10.97 -12.97
C ARG A 400 -5.04 10.37 -14.38
N ASP A 401 -3.93 9.69 -14.64
CA ASP A 401 -3.63 9.06 -15.95
C ASP A 401 -4.43 7.77 -16.28
N THR A 402 -5.23 7.21 -15.36
CA THR A 402 -6.07 6.01 -15.59
C THR A 402 -7.45 6.12 -14.94
N GLU A 403 -8.52 5.65 -15.62
CA GLU A 403 -9.91 5.70 -15.10
C GLU A 403 -10.22 4.75 -13.92
N THR A 404 -9.22 4.03 -13.44
CA THR A 404 -9.24 3.31 -12.17
C THR A 404 -8.06 3.78 -11.36
N GLU A 405 -8.32 4.07 -10.09
CA GLU A 405 -7.29 4.35 -9.09
C GLU A 405 -6.42 3.08 -8.92
N ARG A 406 -5.21 3.26 -8.38
CA ARG A 406 -4.22 2.20 -8.25
C ARG A 406 -3.81 2.10 -6.79
N GLY A 407 -3.89 0.89 -6.26
CA GLY A 407 -3.52 0.60 -4.88
C GLY A 407 -4.48 -0.37 -4.21
N PHE A 408 -3.91 -1.36 -3.54
CA PHE A 408 -4.58 -2.12 -2.50
C PHE A 408 -3.69 -2.22 -1.25
N SER A 409 -2.39 -2.41 -1.44
CA SER A 409 -1.35 -2.42 -0.40
C SER A 409 -0.55 -1.10 -0.29
N MET A 410 -0.80 -0.12 -1.17
CA MET A 410 0.05 1.08 -1.34
C MET A 410 -0.70 2.43 -1.53
N ALA A 411 -2.03 2.45 -1.47
CA ALA A 411 -2.81 3.71 -1.54
C ALA A 411 -4.17 3.58 -0.83
N LEU A 412 -4.68 4.68 -0.28
CA LEU A 412 -5.93 4.75 0.50
C LEU A 412 -7.21 4.95 -0.35
N ASP A 413 -7.12 5.45 -1.59
CA ASP A 413 -8.27 5.87 -2.44
C ASP A 413 -9.22 6.92 -1.80
N ARG A 414 -8.75 7.75 -0.86
CA ARG A 414 -9.59 8.76 -0.17
C ARG A 414 -8.86 10.04 0.27
N LEU A 415 -8.16 10.70 -0.67
CA LEU A 415 -7.56 12.02 -0.38
C LEU A 415 -8.64 13.00 0.12
N GLY A 416 -8.36 13.68 1.24
CA GLY A 416 -9.30 14.63 1.87
C GLY A 416 -10.28 14.03 2.88
N ASP A 417 -10.19 12.74 3.25
CA ASP A 417 -10.99 12.19 4.34
C ASP A 417 -10.64 12.85 5.69
N PRO A 418 -11.61 13.39 6.46
CA PRO A 418 -11.32 14.04 7.76
C PRO A 418 -10.65 13.12 8.78
N ALA A 419 -10.86 11.80 8.72
CA ALA A 419 -10.18 10.85 9.60
C ALA A 419 -8.68 10.69 9.29
N ASP A 420 -8.24 11.14 8.11
CA ASP A 420 -6.84 11.12 7.67
C ASP A 420 -6.16 12.49 7.84
N GLY A 421 -6.67 13.35 8.74
CA GLY A 421 -6.13 14.68 9.05
C GLY A 421 -4.64 14.72 9.42
N ASP A 422 -4.08 13.62 9.94
CA ASP A 422 -2.66 13.50 10.27
C ASP A 422 -1.74 13.18 9.07
N CYS A 423 -2.30 12.89 7.91
CA CYS A 423 -1.52 12.69 6.68
C CYS A 423 -0.83 13.98 6.24
N LEU A 424 0.33 13.84 5.60
CA LEU A 424 1.21 14.92 5.22
C LEU A 424 1.11 15.20 3.71
N LEU A 425 0.64 16.40 3.37
CA LEU A 425 0.64 16.91 2.00
C LEU A 425 1.96 17.65 1.72
N VAL A 426 2.61 17.30 0.62
CA VAL A 426 3.78 17.99 0.08
C VAL A 426 3.41 18.54 -1.29
N GLU A 427 3.45 19.86 -1.44
CA GLU A 427 2.96 20.60 -2.60
C GLU A 427 4.13 21.29 -3.30
N ALA A 428 4.24 21.17 -4.62
CA ALA A 428 5.12 22.02 -5.43
C ALA A 428 4.30 23.12 -6.10
N LEU A 429 4.62 24.38 -5.81
CA LEU A 429 3.97 25.56 -6.37
C LEU A 429 4.89 26.25 -7.39
N GLY A 430 4.34 26.80 -8.46
CA GLY A 430 5.05 27.63 -9.43
C GLY A 430 5.35 29.04 -8.90
N GLU A 431 6.10 29.81 -9.69
CA GLU A 431 6.32 31.25 -9.45
C GLU A 431 5.02 32.07 -9.54
N ASP A 432 4.06 31.56 -10.31
CA ASP A 432 2.67 32.03 -10.43
C ASP A 432 1.76 31.57 -9.26
N GLY A 433 2.30 30.84 -8.28
CA GLY A 433 1.56 30.22 -7.19
C GLY A 433 0.73 29.00 -7.59
N LYS A 434 0.72 28.59 -8.87
CA LYS A 434 -0.08 27.46 -9.35
C LYS A 434 0.49 26.14 -8.83
N LEU A 435 -0.36 25.23 -8.36
CA LEU A 435 0.04 23.87 -8.02
C LEU A 435 0.58 23.14 -9.27
N LEU A 436 1.83 22.68 -9.19
CA LEU A 436 2.54 21.92 -10.24
C LEU A 436 2.51 20.42 -9.96
N ALA A 437 2.60 20.03 -8.69
CA ALA A 437 2.58 18.64 -8.26
C ALA A 437 2.23 18.51 -6.78
N LEU A 438 1.81 17.31 -6.38
CA LEU A 438 1.50 16.97 -4.99
C LEU A 438 1.92 15.52 -4.65
N LEU A 439 2.33 15.33 -3.41
CA LEU A 439 2.48 14.04 -2.74
C LEU A 439 1.59 14.03 -1.48
N SER A 440 0.89 12.93 -1.23
CA SER A 440 0.27 12.62 0.07
C SER A 440 1.09 11.51 0.74
N PHE A 441 1.37 11.64 2.03
CA PHE A 441 1.99 10.59 2.83
C PHE A 441 1.14 10.25 4.06
N VAL A 442 0.96 8.95 4.32
CA VAL A 442 0.30 8.44 5.54
C VAL A 442 1.29 8.37 6.72
N PRO A 443 0.81 8.52 7.98
CA PRO A 443 1.61 8.31 9.18
C PRO A 443 2.17 6.89 9.29
N TRP A 444 3.43 6.76 9.71
CA TRP A 444 4.07 5.49 10.06
C TRP A 444 4.70 5.60 11.46
N GLY A 445 3.98 5.12 12.47
CA GLY A 445 4.34 5.33 13.88
C GLY A 445 4.43 6.81 14.25
N GLY A 446 5.35 7.14 15.16
CA GLY A 446 5.57 8.51 15.64
C GLY A 446 6.69 9.29 14.94
N ASP A 447 7.47 8.65 14.06
CA ASP A 447 8.66 9.25 13.41
C ASP A 447 8.79 8.95 11.90
N GLY A 448 7.83 8.22 11.32
CA GLY A 448 7.84 7.82 9.92
C GLY A 448 6.66 8.38 9.14
N VAL A 449 6.82 8.44 7.82
CA VAL A 449 5.72 8.62 6.86
C VAL A 449 5.90 7.67 5.67
N SER A 450 4.80 7.21 5.05
CA SER A 450 4.83 6.38 3.83
C SER A 450 4.05 7.04 2.70
N LEU A 451 4.58 6.98 1.48
CA LEU A 451 3.94 7.59 0.32
C LEU A 451 2.59 6.92 0.02
N ASP A 452 1.52 7.71 -0.12
CA ASP A 452 0.18 7.24 -0.49
C ASP A 452 -0.15 7.70 -1.92
N LEU A 453 -0.16 9.02 -2.13
CA LEU A 453 -0.52 9.61 -3.41
C LEU A 453 0.66 10.33 -4.06
N MET A 454 0.77 10.18 -5.38
CA MET A 454 1.74 10.89 -6.20
C MET A 454 1.06 11.37 -7.48
N ARG A 455 0.98 12.69 -7.69
CA ARG A 455 0.36 13.33 -8.88
C ARG A 455 1.15 14.58 -9.30
N ARG A 456 1.09 14.92 -10.59
CA ARG A 456 1.71 16.13 -11.15
C ARG A 456 0.97 16.61 -12.39
N ASP A 457 1.02 17.91 -12.65
CA ASP A 457 0.61 18.47 -13.93
C ASP A 457 1.48 17.90 -15.07
N ARG A 458 0.88 17.69 -16.23
CA ARG A 458 1.60 17.33 -17.46
C ARG A 458 2.55 18.44 -17.91
N ALA A 459 2.24 19.70 -17.58
CA ALA A 459 3.10 20.87 -17.78
C ALA A 459 4.19 21.03 -16.69
N ALA A 460 4.19 20.24 -15.62
CA ALA A 460 5.14 20.41 -14.51
C ALA A 460 6.60 20.12 -14.93
N PRO A 461 7.59 20.88 -14.41
CA PRO A 461 8.98 20.77 -14.84
C PRO A 461 9.61 19.41 -14.52
N ASN A 462 10.39 18.88 -15.45
CA ASN A 462 11.13 17.64 -15.29
C ASN A 462 12.09 17.72 -14.09
N GLY A 463 11.77 17.01 -13.01
CA GLY A 463 12.47 17.08 -11.72
C GLY A 463 11.58 17.45 -10.52
N VAL A 464 10.28 17.75 -10.72
CA VAL A 464 9.40 18.22 -9.64
C VAL A 464 9.19 17.19 -8.52
N MET A 465 9.29 15.89 -8.82
CA MET A 465 9.19 14.83 -7.81
C MET A 465 10.47 14.74 -6.97
N GLU A 466 11.63 14.84 -7.63
CA GLU A 466 12.95 14.94 -7.01
C GLU A 466 13.03 16.14 -6.08
N PHE A 467 12.47 17.29 -6.50
CA PHE A 467 12.35 18.51 -5.72
C PHE A 467 11.50 18.28 -4.46
N MET A 468 10.25 17.83 -4.58
CA MET A 468 9.37 17.61 -3.42
C MET A 468 9.97 16.63 -2.39
N VAL A 469 10.58 15.51 -2.83
CA VAL A 469 11.22 14.55 -1.92
C VAL A 469 12.45 15.14 -1.23
N ALA A 470 13.27 15.93 -1.95
CA ALA A 470 14.44 16.58 -1.36
C ALA A 470 14.08 17.69 -0.37
N GLU A 471 13.05 18.50 -0.66
CA GLU A 471 12.57 19.53 0.29
C GLU A 471 11.89 18.90 1.51
N LEU A 472 11.15 17.78 1.34
CA LEU A 472 10.62 17.00 2.47
C LEU A 472 11.74 16.51 3.40
N CYS A 473 12.82 15.95 2.84
CA CYS A 473 14.00 15.56 3.63
C CYS A 473 14.64 16.77 4.33
N ALA A 474 14.70 17.94 3.68
CA ALA A 474 15.27 19.16 4.25
C ALA A 474 14.46 19.74 5.43
N VAL A 475 13.12 19.60 5.43
CA VAL A 475 12.27 20.02 6.57
C VAL A 475 12.07 18.94 7.63
N ALA A 476 12.41 17.68 7.34
CA ALA A 476 12.17 16.51 8.20
C ALA A 476 12.66 16.69 9.65
N GLY A 477 13.85 17.27 9.83
CA GLY A 477 14.43 17.57 11.15
C GLY A 477 13.66 18.61 11.97
N ARG A 478 12.75 19.37 11.37
CA ARG A 478 11.82 20.30 12.04
C ARG A 478 10.46 19.67 12.31
N THR A 479 9.98 18.80 11.42
CA THR A 479 8.68 18.11 11.53
C THR A 479 8.74 16.84 12.39
N GLY A 480 9.93 16.37 12.74
CA GLY A 480 10.15 15.15 13.54
C GLY A 480 10.31 13.88 12.70
N ILE A 481 10.23 13.98 11.37
CA ILE A 481 10.30 12.84 10.45
C ILE A 481 11.75 12.32 10.37
N ARG A 482 11.90 11.02 10.61
CA ARG A 482 13.17 10.29 10.56
C ARG A 482 13.20 9.26 9.41
N ARG A 483 12.05 8.68 9.08
CA ARG A 483 11.91 7.62 8.06
C ARG A 483 10.86 8.03 7.01
N ILE A 484 11.18 7.89 5.73
CA ILE A 484 10.24 8.15 4.62
C ILE A 484 10.23 6.92 3.71
N SER A 485 9.09 6.23 3.58
CA SER A 485 8.92 5.22 2.54
C SER A 485 8.42 5.84 1.24
N LEU A 486 8.99 5.37 0.12
CA LEU A 486 8.60 5.72 -1.25
C LEU A 486 7.83 4.57 -1.94
N ASN A 487 7.22 3.67 -1.15
CA ASN A 487 6.60 2.40 -1.56
C ASN A 487 7.56 1.39 -2.20
N PHE A 488 7.03 0.20 -2.53
CA PHE A 488 7.82 -0.95 -2.96
C PHE A 488 7.85 -1.20 -4.47
N ALA A 489 9.01 -1.60 -4.96
CA ALA A 489 9.27 -1.95 -6.34
C ALA A 489 9.22 -3.48 -6.52
N VAL A 490 8.16 -3.96 -7.17
CA VAL A 490 7.91 -5.38 -7.43
C VAL A 490 8.98 -5.97 -8.38
N PHE A 491 9.45 -7.18 -8.03
CA PHE A 491 10.44 -8.03 -8.70
C PHE A 491 11.89 -7.50 -8.83
N ARG A 492 12.33 -6.54 -7.98
CA ARG A 492 13.72 -6.03 -7.98
C ARG A 492 14.80 -7.13 -7.98
N SER A 493 14.70 -8.14 -7.11
CA SER A 493 15.71 -9.21 -7.02
C SER A 493 15.92 -9.96 -8.34
N VAL A 494 14.85 -10.23 -9.09
CA VAL A 494 14.92 -10.88 -10.42
C VAL A 494 15.64 -10.01 -11.46
N PHE A 495 15.58 -8.68 -11.34
CA PHE A 495 16.32 -7.76 -12.21
C PHE A 495 17.80 -7.68 -11.86
N GLU A 496 18.17 -7.66 -10.58
CA GLU A 496 19.57 -7.64 -10.16
C GLU A 496 20.26 -9.00 -10.34
N GLU A 497 19.69 -10.08 -9.81
CA GLU A 497 20.28 -11.43 -9.91
C GLU A 497 20.28 -11.92 -11.35
N GLY A 498 19.21 -11.65 -12.09
CA GLY A 498 19.10 -11.92 -13.54
C GLY A 498 20.04 -11.08 -14.41
N ALA A 499 20.82 -10.15 -13.84
CA ALA A 499 21.89 -9.40 -14.48
C ALA A 499 23.31 -9.78 -14.01
N ARG A 500 23.46 -10.53 -12.91
CA ARG A 500 24.77 -11.00 -12.42
C ARG A 500 25.33 -12.12 -13.32
N ILE A 501 26.65 -12.11 -13.51
CA ILE A 501 27.38 -13.11 -14.31
C ILE A 501 27.35 -14.45 -13.55
N GLY A 502 26.33 -15.27 -13.85
CA GLY A 502 26.07 -16.55 -13.17
C GLY A 502 24.62 -17.03 -13.26
N ALA A 503 23.65 -16.15 -13.54
CA ALA A 503 22.24 -16.51 -13.59
C ALA A 503 21.93 -17.69 -14.53
N GLY A 504 21.31 -18.76 -13.99
CA GLY A 504 20.98 -19.98 -14.72
C GLY A 504 19.88 -19.81 -15.77
N PRO A 505 19.68 -20.80 -16.67
CA PRO A 505 18.75 -20.68 -17.81
C PRO A 505 17.30 -20.43 -17.40
N VAL A 506 16.85 -21.00 -16.27
CA VAL A 506 15.48 -20.81 -15.74
C VAL A 506 15.24 -19.35 -15.35
N LEU A 507 16.19 -18.70 -14.65
CA LEU A 507 16.10 -17.28 -14.31
C LEU A 507 16.09 -16.38 -15.56
N ARG A 508 16.86 -16.75 -16.61
CA ARG A 508 16.84 -16.01 -17.89
C ARG A 508 15.50 -16.14 -18.61
N LEU A 509 14.86 -17.31 -18.57
CA LEU A 509 13.52 -17.52 -19.12
C LEU A 509 12.45 -16.75 -18.35
N TRP A 510 12.50 -16.79 -17.01
CA TRP A 510 11.62 -15.99 -16.14
C TRP A 510 11.81 -14.49 -16.35
N ARG A 511 13.05 -14.00 -16.46
CA ARG A 511 13.34 -12.61 -16.82
C ARG A 511 12.77 -12.25 -18.19
N ARG A 512 12.82 -13.15 -19.19
CA ARG A 512 12.18 -12.93 -20.51
C ARG A 512 10.65 -12.87 -20.42
N LEU A 513 10.02 -13.73 -19.64
CA LEU A 513 8.58 -13.69 -19.38
C LEU A 513 8.16 -12.40 -18.66
N LEU A 514 8.87 -12.01 -17.61
CA LEU A 514 8.62 -10.77 -16.88
C LEU A 514 8.87 -9.52 -17.74
N LEU A 515 9.86 -9.52 -18.64
CA LEU A 515 10.10 -8.43 -19.60
C LEU A 515 9.07 -8.40 -20.74
N PHE A 516 8.48 -9.54 -21.10
CA PHE A 516 7.33 -9.58 -21.99
C PHE A 516 6.12 -8.92 -21.32
N PHE A 517 5.80 -9.32 -20.08
CA PHE A 517 4.71 -8.72 -19.30
C PHE A 517 4.96 -7.27 -18.88
N SER A 518 6.21 -6.83 -18.68
CA SER A 518 6.53 -5.43 -18.34
C SER A 518 6.26 -4.45 -19.48
N ARG A 519 6.04 -4.93 -20.71
CA ARG A 519 5.48 -4.11 -21.79
C ARG A 519 4.03 -3.67 -21.53
N TRP A 520 3.37 -4.29 -20.56
CA TRP A 520 2.07 -3.92 -20.01
C TRP A 520 2.13 -3.48 -18.52
N TRP A 521 3.31 -3.46 -17.89
CA TRP A 521 3.48 -3.24 -16.44
C TRP A 521 4.77 -2.43 -16.14
N GLN A 522 4.65 -1.18 -15.70
CA GLN A 522 5.74 -0.20 -15.58
C GLN A 522 6.71 -0.41 -14.38
N LEU A 523 7.04 -1.66 -14.04
CA LEU A 523 7.83 -2.04 -12.85
C LEU A 523 9.22 -1.38 -12.82
N GLU A 524 9.93 -1.38 -13.96
CA GLU A 524 11.28 -0.83 -14.06
C GLU A 524 11.31 0.70 -13.85
N ALA A 525 10.22 1.41 -14.16
CA ALA A 525 10.14 2.86 -13.98
C ALA A 525 10.09 3.26 -12.49
N LEU A 526 9.33 2.50 -11.68
CA LEU A 526 9.23 2.75 -10.23
C LEU A 526 10.57 2.48 -9.53
N TYR A 527 11.22 1.34 -9.84
CA TYR A 527 12.55 1.03 -9.32
C TYR A 527 13.58 2.13 -9.65
N ARG A 528 13.70 2.51 -10.94
CA ARG A 528 14.62 3.56 -11.38
C ARG A 528 14.28 4.93 -10.78
N SER A 529 13.01 5.22 -10.51
CA SER A 529 12.59 6.44 -9.83
C SER A 529 13.02 6.44 -8.36
N ASN A 530 12.94 5.32 -7.64
CA ASN A 530 13.29 5.31 -6.22
C ASN A 530 14.80 5.17 -5.98
N ALA A 531 15.52 4.43 -6.83
CA ALA A 531 16.96 4.22 -6.71
C ALA A 531 17.81 5.51 -6.75
N LYS A 532 17.34 6.58 -7.42
CA LYS A 532 18.05 7.88 -7.51
C LYS A 532 18.21 8.61 -6.18
N TYR A 533 17.49 8.18 -5.13
CA TYR A 533 17.57 8.73 -3.78
C TYR A 533 18.47 7.90 -2.84
N HIS A 534 19.14 6.85 -3.36
CA HIS A 534 19.94 5.88 -2.60
C HIS A 534 19.23 5.36 -1.31
N PRO A 535 17.99 4.84 -1.41
CA PRO A 535 17.26 4.33 -0.25
C PRO A 535 17.89 3.06 0.33
N GLN A 536 17.59 2.81 1.60
CA GLN A 536 17.71 1.48 2.19
C GLN A 536 16.58 0.60 1.64
N TRP A 537 16.89 -0.64 1.27
CA TRP A 537 15.94 -1.55 0.62
C TRP A 537 15.51 -2.66 1.56
N TYR A 538 14.20 -2.78 1.80
CA TYR A 538 13.61 -3.77 2.72
C TYR A 538 12.77 -4.79 1.92
N PRO A 539 12.98 -6.10 2.08
CA PRO A 539 12.28 -7.10 1.29
C PRO A 539 10.80 -7.19 1.67
N ARG A 540 9.93 -7.19 0.67
CA ARG A 540 8.48 -7.40 0.79
C ARG A 540 8.07 -8.69 0.09
N PHE A 541 7.14 -9.41 0.70
CA PHE A 541 6.79 -10.79 0.34
C PHE A 541 5.35 -10.92 -0.16
N ILE A 542 5.12 -11.98 -0.94
CA ILE A 542 3.80 -12.52 -1.23
C ILE A 542 3.67 -13.88 -0.54
N CYS A 543 2.64 -14.05 0.28
CA CYS A 543 2.34 -15.33 0.93
C CYS A 543 1.14 -16.00 0.25
N TYR A 544 1.11 -17.33 0.20
CA TYR A 544 0.13 -18.12 -0.55
C TYR A 544 -0.15 -19.47 0.10
N GLY A 545 -1.42 -19.92 0.10
CA GLY A 545 -1.79 -21.24 0.64
C GLY A 545 -1.45 -22.44 -0.25
N ASP A 546 -1.38 -22.23 -1.57
CA ASP A 546 -1.17 -23.31 -2.54
C ASP A 546 -0.48 -22.77 -3.81
N THR A 547 0.44 -23.56 -4.37
CA THR A 547 1.19 -23.21 -5.59
C THR A 547 0.33 -23.23 -6.84
N ALA A 548 -0.65 -24.13 -6.97
CA ALA A 548 -1.57 -24.17 -8.11
C ALA A 548 -2.47 -22.91 -8.17
N SER A 549 -2.69 -22.27 -7.03
CA SER A 549 -3.44 -21.03 -6.90
C SER A 549 -2.63 -19.76 -7.24
N LEU A 550 -1.30 -19.83 -7.40
CA LEU A 550 -0.44 -18.66 -7.66
C LEU A 550 -0.87 -17.84 -8.88
N ALA A 551 -1.31 -18.47 -9.97
CA ALA A 551 -1.81 -17.75 -11.15
C ALA A 551 -3.12 -16.98 -10.86
N ARG A 552 -4.01 -17.56 -10.04
CA ARG A 552 -5.26 -16.91 -9.58
C ARG A 552 -4.96 -15.77 -8.61
N ILE A 553 -3.98 -15.96 -7.74
CA ILE A 553 -3.47 -14.94 -6.81
C ILE A 553 -2.89 -13.77 -7.61
N GLY A 554 -2.04 -14.01 -8.62
CA GLY A 554 -1.51 -12.97 -9.49
C GLY A 554 -2.60 -12.15 -10.22
N LEU A 555 -3.67 -12.81 -10.68
CA LEU A 555 -4.83 -12.12 -11.26
C LEU A 555 -5.59 -11.29 -10.21
N ALA A 556 -5.88 -11.86 -9.05
CA ALA A 556 -6.57 -11.16 -7.96
C ALA A 556 -5.77 -9.93 -7.47
N SER A 557 -4.45 -10.09 -7.32
CA SER A 557 -3.50 -9.02 -7.01
C SER A 557 -3.52 -7.91 -8.07
N GLY A 558 -3.52 -8.26 -9.36
CA GLY A 558 -3.61 -7.29 -10.46
C GLY A 558 -4.94 -6.54 -10.48
N ILE A 559 -6.04 -7.19 -10.11
CA ILE A 559 -7.37 -6.57 -9.99
C ILE A 559 -7.44 -5.65 -8.77
N ALA A 560 -6.89 -6.07 -7.62
CA ALA A 560 -6.91 -5.32 -6.38
C ALA A 560 -6.06 -4.03 -6.47
N GLU A 561 -4.83 -4.13 -6.98
CA GLU A 561 -3.93 -2.97 -7.16
C GLU A 561 -4.32 -2.05 -8.35
N GLY A 562 -5.42 -2.35 -9.06
CA GLY A 562 -5.92 -1.53 -10.17
C GLY A 562 -5.15 -1.65 -11.49
N PHE A 563 -4.20 -2.60 -11.60
CA PHE A 563 -3.48 -2.89 -12.84
C PHE A 563 -4.33 -3.61 -13.91
N VAL A 564 -5.32 -4.40 -13.48
CA VAL A 564 -6.20 -5.19 -14.36
C VAL A 564 -7.62 -4.63 -14.30
N SER A 565 -7.96 -3.80 -15.30
CA SER A 565 -9.30 -3.23 -15.48
C SER A 565 -10.30 -4.30 -15.94
N VAL A 566 -11.02 -4.91 -14.98
CA VAL A 566 -12.15 -5.79 -15.30
C VAL A 566 -13.29 -4.94 -15.90
N PRO A 567 -13.75 -5.20 -17.15
CA PRO A 567 -14.78 -4.39 -17.78
C PRO A 567 -16.11 -4.47 -17.01
N SER A 568 -16.49 -3.36 -16.38
CA SER A 568 -17.66 -3.26 -15.51
C SER A 568 -18.78 -2.49 -16.20
N LEU A 569 -19.87 -3.19 -16.55
CA LEU A 569 -21.08 -2.60 -17.14
C LEU A 569 -21.75 -1.53 -16.25
N ARG A 570 -21.34 -1.34 -14.98
CA ARG A 570 -21.76 -0.17 -14.18
C ARG A 570 -21.35 1.16 -14.83
N LYS A 571 -20.22 1.23 -15.55
CA LYS A 571 -19.74 2.50 -16.16
C LYS A 571 -20.66 3.08 -17.24
N LEU A 572 -21.60 2.29 -17.79
CA LEU A 572 -22.61 2.78 -18.73
C LEU A 572 -23.85 3.38 -18.04
N TRP A 573 -24.12 3.07 -16.76
CA TRP A 573 -25.32 3.49 -16.03
C TRP A 573 -24.99 4.09 -14.65
N GLY A 574 -24.34 5.26 -14.67
CA GLY A 574 -24.42 6.28 -13.61
C GLY A 574 -23.52 6.12 -12.37
N LYS A 575 -23.21 7.26 -11.73
CA LYS A 575 -22.58 7.34 -10.39
C LYS A 575 -23.59 7.00 -9.28
N GLY A 576 -24.09 5.77 -9.27
CA GLY A 576 -24.97 5.28 -8.19
C GLY A 576 -24.15 4.83 -6.97
N HIS A 577 -24.28 5.53 -5.84
CA HIS A 577 -23.83 5.04 -4.53
C HIS A 577 -24.56 3.72 -4.19
N SER A 578 -23.83 2.65 -3.85
CA SER A 578 -24.42 1.36 -3.46
C SER A 578 -24.99 1.39 -2.04
N LYS A 579 -26.20 1.95 -1.87
CA LYS A 579 -27.00 1.70 -0.66
C LYS A 579 -27.34 0.22 -0.56
N GLY A 580 -27.13 -0.36 0.62
CA GLY A 580 -27.57 -1.72 0.98
C GLY A 580 -26.44 -2.73 1.18
N ILE A 581 -25.58 -2.48 2.18
CA ILE A 581 -24.67 -3.53 2.68
C ILE A 581 -25.46 -4.48 3.59
N THR A 582 -25.07 -5.76 3.62
CA THR A 582 -25.65 -6.78 4.50
C THR A 582 -24.62 -7.17 5.55
N GLU A 583 -24.97 -7.03 6.83
CA GLU A 583 -24.10 -7.27 7.99
C GLU A 583 -23.49 -8.68 8.02
N PRO A 584 -22.20 -8.79 8.38
CA PRO A 584 -21.63 -10.05 8.83
C PRO A 584 -20.63 -9.88 10.00
N THR A 585 -20.99 -10.34 11.20
CA THR A 585 -20.12 -10.34 12.41
C THR A 585 -19.65 -8.96 12.84
N THR A 586 -20.54 -8.29 13.56
CA THR A 586 -20.28 -7.27 14.58
C THR A 586 -19.01 -7.51 15.41
N THR A 587 -18.46 -6.42 15.95
CA THR A 587 -17.40 -6.40 16.98
C THR A 587 -17.88 -6.88 18.37
N GLU A 588 -19.12 -7.35 18.48
CA GLU A 588 -19.72 -7.92 19.68
C GLU A 588 -18.87 -9.08 20.24
N GLY A 589 -18.50 -8.97 21.51
CA GLY A 589 -17.63 -9.94 22.18
C GLY A 589 -16.13 -9.63 22.12
N LEU A 590 -15.69 -8.65 21.32
CA LEU A 590 -14.34 -8.09 21.46
C LEU A 590 -14.28 -7.15 22.68
N PRO A 591 -13.17 -7.11 23.44
CA PRO A 591 -12.98 -6.12 24.50
C PRO A 591 -13.10 -4.67 23.97
N SER A 592 -13.50 -3.72 24.81
CA SER A 592 -13.44 -2.29 24.45
C SER A 592 -11.99 -1.83 24.27
N LEU A 593 -11.78 -0.71 23.57
CA LEU A 593 -10.44 -0.11 23.47
C LEU A 593 -9.88 0.23 24.86
N SER A 594 -10.73 0.67 25.80
CA SER A 594 -10.43 0.83 27.22
C SER A 594 -9.85 -0.43 27.85
N ALA A 595 -10.52 -1.57 27.66
CA ALA A 595 -10.10 -2.86 28.21
C ALA A 595 -8.81 -3.41 27.59
N LEU A 596 -8.42 -2.91 26.41
CA LEU A 596 -7.14 -3.23 25.76
C LEU A 596 -6.00 -2.27 26.17
N GLY A 597 -6.28 -1.21 26.94
CA GLY A 597 -5.33 -0.12 27.19
C GLY A 597 -5.09 0.77 25.96
N LEU A 598 -6.02 0.75 25.00
CA LEU A 598 -5.95 1.44 23.71
C LEU A 598 -6.87 2.67 23.63
N ASP A 599 -7.56 3.03 24.72
CA ASP A 599 -8.30 4.30 24.82
C ASP A 599 -7.33 5.49 24.83
N LYS A 600 -7.01 5.95 23.63
CA LYS A 600 -6.75 7.35 23.33
C LYS A 600 -7.92 7.88 22.50
N GLY A 601 -9.08 7.99 23.13
CA GLY A 601 -10.24 8.64 22.51
C GLY A 601 -9.96 10.13 22.31
N ASP A 602 -10.15 10.61 21.09
CA ASP A 602 -10.37 12.00 20.65
C ASP A 602 -9.62 13.16 21.36
N GLU A 603 -8.41 12.94 21.88
CA GLU A 603 -7.42 14.01 22.12
C GLU A 603 -6.75 14.50 20.81
N THR A 604 -7.41 14.31 19.66
CA THR A 604 -7.05 14.89 18.35
C THR A 604 -7.37 16.39 18.25
N GLY A 605 -7.08 17.14 19.32
CA GLY A 605 -6.82 18.56 19.21
C GLY A 605 -5.54 18.80 18.39
N PRO A 606 -5.43 19.88 17.60
CA PRO A 606 -4.31 20.09 16.69
C PRO A 606 -3.00 20.42 17.46
N GLY A 607 -2.22 19.40 17.84
CA GLY A 607 -1.26 19.53 18.94
C GLY A 607 0.03 18.67 18.93
N ALA A 608 0.57 18.29 17.75
CA ALA A 608 1.90 17.68 17.56
C ALA A 608 2.14 16.25 18.16
N PRO A 609 3.08 15.45 17.61
CA PRO A 609 3.37 14.11 18.13
C PRO A 609 3.84 14.16 19.60
N GLY A 610 3.28 13.27 20.42
CA GLY A 610 3.29 13.34 21.88
C GLY A 610 4.64 13.64 22.53
N LEU A 611 4.89 14.93 22.78
CA LEU A 611 6.10 15.39 23.45
C LEU A 611 6.15 14.85 24.89
N PRO A 612 7.34 14.47 25.41
CA PRO A 612 7.52 14.05 26.80
C PRO A 612 6.91 15.06 27.75
N GLU A 613 6.28 14.60 28.83
CA GLU A 613 5.52 15.43 29.78
C GLU A 613 6.30 16.68 30.23
N GLN A 614 7.58 16.51 30.59
CA GLN A 614 8.46 17.61 31.00
C GLN A 614 8.71 18.65 29.89
N VAL A 615 8.67 18.26 28.62
CA VAL A 615 8.76 19.18 27.46
C VAL A 615 7.41 19.88 27.24
N ARG A 616 6.30 19.15 27.40
CA ARG A 616 4.94 19.72 27.33
C ARG A 616 4.72 20.81 28.37
N VAL A 617 5.07 20.54 29.64
CA VAL A 617 5.02 21.53 30.73
C VAL A 617 5.89 22.76 30.43
N ARG A 618 7.09 22.57 29.85
CA ARG A 618 7.98 23.69 29.45
C ARG A 618 7.40 24.53 28.30
N LEU A 619 6.66 23.92 27.37
CA LEU A 619 5.92 24.64 26.33
C LEU A 619 4.72 25.39 26.92
N SER A 620 3.92 24.78 27.79
CA SER A 620 2.83 25.47 28.48
C SER A 620 3.34 26.66 29.32
N LYS A 621 4.53 26.58 29.92
CA LYS A 621 5.22 27.73 30.53
C LYS A 621 5.66 28.78 29.50
N LEU A 622 6.20 28.37 28.35
CA LEU A 622 6.64 29.27 27.26
C LEU A 622 5.48 30.08 26.67
N ASP A 623 4.35 29.42 26.40
CA ASP A 623 3.19 30.05 25.77
C ASP A 623 2.40 30.91 26.75
N ARG A 624 2.40 30.54 28.05
CA ARG A 624 1.96 31.45 29.12
C ARG A 624 2.85 32.68 29.24
N LEU A 625 4.18 32.56 29.21
CA LEU A 625 5.07 33.73 29.25
C LEU A 625 4.77 34.71 28.11
N ARG A 626 4.53 34.19 26.89
CA ARG A 626 4.10 34.98 25.73
C ARG A 626 2.75 35.67 25.94
N ALA A 627 1.76 34.96 26.50
CA ALA A 627 0.44 35.51 26.81
C ALA A 627 0.51 36.59 27.92
N ASP A 628 1.37 36.39 28.92
CA ASP A 628 1.72 37.35 29.99
C ASP A 628 2.65 38.49 29.48
N GLY A 629 2.80 38.66 28.16
CA GLY A 629 3.57 39.74 27.53
C GLY A 629 5.09 39.67 27.72
N THR A 630 5.62 38.59 28.28
CA THR A 630 7.04 38.42 28.61
C THR A 630 7.77 37.65 27.51
N ASP A 631 8.72 38.28 26.84
CA ASP A 631 9.57 37.62 25.84
C ASP A 631 10.48 36.56 26.50
N PRO A 632 10.38 35.26 26.12
CA PRO A 632 11.23 34.20 26.65
C PRO A 632 12.65 34.15 26.05
N TYR A 633 12.95 34.99 25.04
CA TYR A 633 14.24 35.09 24.33
C TYR A 633 14.63 36.56 24.03
N PRO A 634 14.68 37.45 25.04
CA PRO A 634 14.68 38.91 24.85
C PRO A 634 15.92 39.45 24.12
N VAL A 635 15.68 40.29 23.11
CA VAL A 635 16.71 41.02 22.35
C VAL A 635 17.20 42.24 23.15
N GLY A 636 18.01 41.98 24.16
CA GLY A 636 18.56 42.98 25.08
C GLY A 636 18.42 42.50 26.52
N ILE A 637 19.55 42.31 27.18
CA ILE A 637 19.61 41.82 28.56
C ILE A 637 20.42 42.79 29.43
N PRO A 638 20.10 42.95 30.73
CA PRO A 638 20.86 43.80 31.63
C PRO A 638 22.35 43.43 31.62
N PRO A 639 23.27 44.40 31.50
CA PRO A 639 24.69 44.12 31.43
C PRO A 639 25.17 43.51 32.75
N ARG A 640 25.79 42.32 32.68
CA ARG A 640 26.43 41.72 33.85
C ARG A 640 27.52 42.65 34.39
N THR A 641 27.51 42.89 35.70
CA THR A 641 28.57 43.61 36.41
C THR A 641 29.70 42.67 36.81
N HIS A 642 29.36 41.40 37.09
CA HIS A 642 30.24 40.42 37.71
C HIS A 642 30.12 39.06 36.99
N THR A 643 31.22 38.32 36.95
CA THR A 643 31.21 36.87 36.70
C THR A 643 30.88 36.14 38.01
N LEU A 644 30.42 34.89 37.94
CA LEU A 644 30.06 34.14 39.15
C LEU A 644 31.26 33.94 40.10
N ALA A 645 32.44 33.66 39.56
CA ALA A 645 33.66 33.57 40.37
C ALA A 645 34.05 34.89 41.04
N ARG A 646 33.80 36.05 40.41
CA ARG A 646 34.10 37.36 41.00
C ARG A 646 33.08 37.71 42.09
N ALA A 647 31.77 37.56 41.82
CA ALA A 647 30.72 37.78 42.81
C ALA A 647 30.84 36.86 44.04
N ARG A 648 31.42 35.65 43.87
CA ARG A 648 31.74 34.73 44.96
C ARG A 648 32.85 35.23 45.90
N GLY A 649 33.73 36.13 45.43
CA GLY A 649 34.82 36.74 46.18
C GLY A 649 34.62 38.22 46.53
N SER A 650 33.45 38.79 46.18
CA SER A 650 33.08 40.17 46.51
C SER A 650 32.77 40.33 48.01
N PRO A 651 33.01 41.51 48.60
CA PRO A 651 32.58 41.82 49.97
C PRO A 651 31.08 41.62 50.16
N ALA A 652 30.64 41.26 51.37
CA ALA A 652 29.22 41.12 51.69
C ALA A 652 28.51 42.48 51.58
N GLY A 653 27.32 42.48 50.98
CA GLY A 653 26.50 43.67 50.74
C GLY A 653 26.75 44.38 49.40
N GLU A 654 27.74 43.98 48.60
CA GLU A 654 27.97 44.53 47.25
C GLU A 654 26.79 44.20 46.33
N GLN A 655 26.27 45.21 45.62
CA GLN A 655 25.20 45.04 44.65
C GLN A 655 25.76 44.46 43.35
N VAL A 656 25.35 43.25 42.98
CA VAL A 656 25.84 42.54 41.80
C VAL A 656 24.71 42.12 40.87
N THR A 657 24.95 42.30 39.57
CA THR A 657 24.19 41.68 38.48
C THR A 657 25.03 40.60 37.82
N VAL A 658 24.54 39.36 37.85
CA VAL A 658 25.18 38.13 37.36
C VAL A 658 24.29 37.41 36.36
N ALA A 659 24.87 36.60 35.46
CA ALA A 659 24.12 35.86 34.44
C ALA A 659 24.72 34.47 34.20
N GLY A 660 23.86 33.48 33.90
CA GLY A 660 24.27 32.09 33.71
C GLY A 660 23.11 31.13 33.48
N ARG A 661 23.38 29.83 33.53
CA ARG A 661 22.38 28.75 33.43
C ARG A 661 21.96 28.24 34.82
N VAL A 662 20.66 28.05 35.04
CA VAL A 662 20.12 27.43 36.26
C VAL A 662 20.44 25.93 36.24
N MET A 663 21.31 25.48 37.14
CA MET A 663 21.76 24.09 37.23
C MET A 663 21.00 23.26 38.27
N LEU A 664 20.45 23.92 39.29
CA LEU A 664 19.71 23.31 40.38
C LEU A 664 18.72 24.34 40.95
N VAL A 665 17.56 23.88 41.42
CA VAL A 665 16.59 24.66 42.20
C VAL A 665 16.17 23.82 43.41
N ARG A 666 16.03 24.46 44.58
CA ARG A 666 15.51 23.89 45.82
C ARG A 666 14.51 24.89 46.41
N ASP A 667 13.25 24.49 46.54
CA ASP A 667 12.18 25.31 47.10
C ASP A 667 11.81 24.82 48.51
N PHE A 668 11.58 25.78 49.41
CA PHE A 668 11.16 25.56 50.79
C PHE A 668 9.91 26.40 51.17
N GLY A 669 9.09 26.81 50.19
CA GLY A 669 7.77 27.44 50.39
C GLY A 669 7.77 28.91 50.85
N GLY A 670 8.92 29.44 51.25
CA GLY A 670 9.17 30.86 51.54
C GLY A 670 10.58 31.36 51.18
N ILE A 671 11.46 30.44 50.76
CA ILE A 671 12.80 30.69 50.26
C ILE A 671 13.13 29.68 49.16
N VAL A 672 13.70 30.14 48.06
CA VAL A 672 14.22 29.31 46.97
C VAL A 672 15.72 29.52 46.85
N PHE A 673 16.47 28.42 46.87
CA PHE A 673 17.89 28.40 46.54
C PHE A 673 18.08 27.85 45.13
N ALA A 674 18.83 28.56 44.30
CA ALA A 674 19.17 28.11 42.95
C ALA A 674 20.68 28.16 42.73
N VAL A 675 21.25 27.21 41.99
CA VAL A 675 22.66 27.24 41.59
C VAL A 675 22.75 27.76 40.16
N LEU A 676 23.43 28.89 39.98
CA LEU A 676 23.71 29.50 38.68
C LEU A 676 25.12 29.08 38.23
N ARG A 677 25.31 28.82 36.93
CA ARG A 677 26.59 28.45 36.32
C ARG A 677 26.94 29.33 35.12
N ASP A 678 28.18 29.80 35.04
CA ASP A 678 28.78 30.47 33.89
C ASP A 678 30.10 29.78 33.49
N TRP A 679 30.92 30.43 32.66
CA TRP A 679 32.24 29.91 32.25
C TRP A 679 33.33 30.12 33.31
N SER A 680 33.02 30.78 34.45
CA SER A 680 33.93 31.06 35.55
C SER A 680 33.68 30.17 36.78
N GLY A 681 32.45 29.68 36.99
CA GLY A 681 32.15 28.70 38.04
C GLY A 681 30.67 28.58 38.38
N ASP A 682 30.41 28.11 39.61
CA ASP A 682 29.08 28.01 40.23
C ASP A 682 28.94 29.03 41.38
N LEU A 683 27.74 29.60 41.50
CA LEU A 683 27.35 30.51 42.59
C LEU A 683 25.90 30.24 43.01
N GLN A 684 25.64 30.29 44.32
CA GLN A 684 24.28 30.16 44.85
C GLN A 684 23.53 31.49 44.78
N LEU A 685 22.26 31.42 44.37
CA LEU A 685 21.27 32.47 44.48
C LEU A 685 20.29 32.10 45.60
N ALA A 686 19.82 33.09 46.36
CA ALA A 686 18.70 32.95 47.28
C ALA A 686 17.62 33.99 46.94
N LEU A 687 16.39 33.52 46.76
CA LEU A 687 15.18 34.34 46.63
C LEU A 687 14.35 34.14 47.91
N THR A 688 13.98 35.21 48.61
CA THR A 688 13.30 35.16 49.91
C THR A 688 11.97 35.91 49.86
N ARG A 689 10.93 35.44 50.56
CA ARG A 689 9.63 36.16 50.58
C ARG A 689 9.76 37.59 51.12
N SER A 690 10.66 37.84 52.07
CA SER A 690 10.91 39.15 52.67
C SER A 690 11.75 40.10 51.79
N GLY A 691 12.75 39.59 51.07
CA GLY A 691 13.65 40.41 50.25
C GLY A 691 13.27 40.49 48.76
N SER A 692 12.41 39.59 48.27
CA SER A 692 12.23 39.40 46.83
C SER A 692 10.84 38.84 46.42
N GLY A 693 9.79 38.97 47.23
CA GLY A 693 8.48 38.31 47.03
C GLY A 693 7.99 38.23 45.56
N PRO A 694 7.71 39.35 44.86
CA PRO A 694 7.26 39.34 43.47
C PRO A 694 8.26 38.78 42.45
N ALA A 695 9.54 38.66 42.80
CA ALA A 695 10.57 38.01 41.99
C ALA A 695 10.66 36.50 42.29
N LEU A 696 10.49 36.11 43.55
CA LEU A 696 10.39 34.72 44.02
C LEU A 696 9.17 34.02 43.40
N ASP A 697 8.00 34.65 43.43
CA ASP A 697 6.76 34.08 42.92
C ASP A 697 6.85 33.86 41.39
N ARG A 698 7.40 34.84 40.64
CA ARG A 698 7.74 34.67 39.21
C ARG A 698 8.76 33.55 38.99
N PHE A 699 9.78 33.43 39.84
CA PHE A 699 10.82 32.40 39.70
C PHE A 699 10.23 30.99 39.81
N GLY A 700 9.42 30.73 40.85
CA GLY A 700 8.74 29.44 41.03
C GLY A 700 7.75 29.13 39.91
N LYS A 701 7.01 30.14 39.44
CA LYS A 701 6.01 30.00 38.36
C LYS A 701 6.65 29.65 37.01
N ASP A 702 7.71 30.37 36.61
CA ASP A 702 8.15 30.45 35.21
C ASP A 702 9.56 29.89 34.92
N ALA A 703 10.48 29.84 35.90
CA ALA A 703 11.82 29.29 35.68
C ALA A 703 11.85 27.74 35.72
N ASP A 704 12.84 27.14 35.06
CA ASP A 704 13.16 25.71 35.10
C ASP A 704 14.68 25.45 35.07
N ILE A 705 15.09 24.28 35.57
CA ILE A 705 16.48 23.81 35.43
C ILE A 705 16.85 23.71 33.94
N GLY A 706 17.96 24.35 33.57
CA GLY A 706 18.46 24.49 32.21
C GLY A 706 18.21 25.85 31.56
N ASP A 707 17.31 26.68 32.10
CA ASP A 707 17.07 28.04 31.60
C ASP A 707 18.32 28.93 31.80
N HIS A 708 18.49 29.94 30.94
CA HIS A 708 19.42 31.05 31.18
C HIS A 708 18.69 32.23 31.81
N ILE A 709 19.31 32.85 32.82
CA ILE A 709 18.78 34.02 33.51
C ILE A 709 19.88 35.07 33.75
N THR A 710 19.45 36.31 33.96
CA THR A 710 20.22 37.36 34.63
C THR A 710 19.56 37.63 35.98
N ALA A 711 20.33 37.71 37.06
CA ALA A 711 19.85 37.99 38.41
C ALA A 711 20.62 39.17 39.02
N THR A 712 19.90 40.07 39.68
CA THR A 712 20.45 41.23 40.39
C THR A 712 20.14 41.09 41.87
N GLY A 713 21.12 41.34 42.73
CA GLY A 713 20.98 41.19 44.18
C GLY A 713 22.20 41.67 44.95
N ARG A 714 22.28 41.30 46.22
CA ARG A 714 23.44 41.58 47.09
C ARG A 714 24.21 40.31 47.43
N THR A 715 25.52 40.39 47.39
CA THR A 715 26.42 39.34 47.89
C THR A 715 26.29 39.17 49.40
N GLY A 716 26.52 37.96 49.88
CA GLY A 716 26.55 37.64 51.29
C GLY A 716 26.80 36.15 51.50
N THR A 717 26.48 35.67 52.70
CA THR A 717 26.70 34.29 53.10
C THR A 717 25.39 33.71 53.61
N SER A 718 25.06 32.48 53.21
CA SER A 718 23.94 31.73 53.78
C SER A 718 24.29 31.17 55.16
N ASP A 719 23.29 30.75 55.95
CA ASP A 719 23.46 30.19 57.30
C ASP A 719 24.40 28.97 57.38
N ARG A 720 24.72 28.35 56.23
CA ARG A 720 25.64 27.21 56.10
C ARG A 720 27.06 27.61 55.65
N GLY A 721 27.38 28.90 55.63
CA GLY A 721 28.68 29.42 55.21
C GLY A 721 28.87 29.50 53.68
N GLU A 722 27.86 29.16 52.86
CA GLU A 722 27.99 29.16 51.41
C GLU A 722 27.78 30.58 50.82
N PRO A 723 28.75 31.14 50.06
CA PRO A 723 28.62 32.44 49.41
C PRO A 723 27.43 32.48 48.45
N THR A 724 26.56 33.47 48.65
CA THR A 724 25.23 33.53 48.06
C THR A 724 24.91 34.95 47.61
N VAL A 725 24.24 35.10 46.47
CA VAL A 725 23.60 36.35 46.07
C VAL A 725 22.14 36.32 46.49
N PHE A 726 21.76 37.20 47.42
CA PHE A 726 20.37 37.45 47.79
C PHE A 726 19.75 38.31 46.70
N VAL A 727 18.97 37.67 45.82
CA VAL A 727 18.40 38.26 44.60
C VAL A 727 17.27 39.20 44.98
N THR A 728 17.29 40.42 44.45
CA THR A 728 16.18 41.38 44.54
C THR A 728 15.27 41.30 43.32
N ASP A 729 15.84 41.06 42.13
CA ASP A 729 15.08 40.86 40.88
C ASP A 729 15.84 39.99 39.87
N TRP A 730 15.13 39.37 38.93
CA TRP A 730 15.71 38.53 37.88
C TRP A 730 14.92 38.62 36.56
N GLN A 731 15.59 38.29 35.46
CA GLN A 731 15.01 38.22 34.12
C GLN A 731 15.43 36.92 33.42
N LEU A 732 14.47 36.28 32.74
CA LEU A 732 14.72 35.16 31.84
C LEU A 732 15.46 35.66 30.59
N THR A 733 16.58 35.03 30.23
CA THR A 733 17.38 35.37 29.04
C THR A 733 17.41 34.27 27.98
N GLY A 734 16.86 33.09 28.30
CA GLY A 734 16.51 32.08 27.30
C GLY A 734 15.86 30.85 27.90
N LYS A 735 14.60 30.59 27.54
CA LYS A 735 13.86 29.40 28.01
C LYS A 735 14.43 28.10 27.42
N CYS A 736 14.69 27.12 28.27
CA CYS A 736 15.21 25.81 27.90
C CYS A 736 14.07 24.79 27.75
N LEU A 737 13.76 24.37 26.52
CA LEU A 737 12.63 23.48 26.22
C LEU A 737 12.95 21.97 26.33
N ARG A 738 14.18 21.60 26.70
CA ARG A 738 14.60 20.20 26.86
C ARG A 738 15.32 20.02 28.20
N PRO A 739 15.21 18.85 28.87
CA PRO A 739 15.97 18.59 30.08
C PRO A 739 17.49 18.58 29.82
N LEU A 740 18.26 18.87 30.87
CA LEU A 740 19.70 18.63 30.86
C LEU A 740 19.98 17.11 30.84
N PRO A 741 21.04 16.63 30.17
CA PRO A 741 21.45 15.23 30.23
C PRO A 741 21.77 14.78 31.66
N ASP A 742 21.36 13.56 32.00
CA ASP A 742 21.76 12.90 33.25
C ASP A 742 23.28 12.67 33.29
N LYS A 743 23.88 12.79 34.48
CA LYS A 743 25.30 12.53 34.73
C LYS A 743 25.61 11.04 34.89
N HIS A 744 24.63 10.22 35.29
CA HIS A 744 24.87 8.82 35.67
C HIS A 744 24.66 7.83 34.52
N ARG A 745 23.77 8.13 33.56
CA ARG A 745 23.75 7.44 32.26
C ARG A 745 24.79 8.02 31.31
N GLY A 746 25.93 7.34 31.17
CA GLY A 746 26.90 7.61 30.11
C GLY A 746 26.26 7.58 28.72
N LEU A 747 26.54 8.59 27.90
CA LEU A 747 25.99 8.73 26.55
C LEU A 747 26.58 7.63 25.63
N ALA A 748 25.78 6.59 25.36
CA ALA A 748 26.19 5.42 24.56
C ALA A 748 26.31 5.68 23.04
N ASP A 749 25.87 6.84 22.56
CA ASP A 749 25.95 7.28 21.17
C ASP A 749 27.04 8.38 21.04
N PRO A 750 27.95 8.35 20.04
CA PRO A 750 28.87 9.46 19.77
C PRO A 750 28.19 10.78 19.39
N ARG A 751 27.00 10.76 18.77
CA ARG A 751 26.36 11.91 18.11
C ARG A 751 26.02 13.10 19.03
N PRO A 752 25.55 12.94 20.30
CA PRO A 752 25.23 14.06 21.18
C PRO A 752 26.43 14.93 21.58
N ARG A 753 27.68 14.43 21.46
CA ARG A 753 28.90 15.19 21.84
C ARG A 753 28.97 16.56 21.18
N CYS A 754 28.70 16.65 19.88
CA CYS A 754 28.81 17.91 19.14
C CYS A 754 27.72 18.92 19.55
N ALA A 755 26.46 18.49 19.69
CA ALA A 755 25.37 19.37 20.09
C ALA A 755 25.55 19.90 21.53
N ALA A 756 25.98 19.04 22.47
CA ALA A 756 26.29 19.45 23.84
C ALA A 756 27.46 20.44 23.88
N ALA A 757 28.55 20.16 23.16
CA ALA A 757 29.72 21.04 23.09
C ALA A 757 29.38 22.43 22.53
N ILE A 758 28.62 22.51 21.43
CA ILE A 758 28.17 23.78 20.84
C ILE A 758 27.31 24.57 21.83
N SER A 759 26.42 23.90 22.59
CA SER A 759 25.59 24.55 23.62
C SER A 759 26.36 25.05 24.87
N THR A 760 27.66 24.77 24.93
CA THR A 760 28.59 25.17 26.01
C THR A 760 29.54 26.29 25.57
N TRP A 761 29.68 26.54 24.27
CA TRP A 761 30.61 27.53 23.70
C TRP A 761 29.89 28.63 22.92
N TRP A 762 29.48 29.70 23.60
CA TRP A 762 29.12 30.96 22.96
C TRP A 762 30.07 32.06 23.44
N ARG A 763 30.86 32.64 22.52
CA ARG A 763 31.67 33.83 22.82
C ARG A 763 30.73 35.04 22.93
N ALA A 764 30.94 35.87 23.95
CA ALA A 764 30.22 37.13 24.06
C ALA A 764 30.54 38.05 22.85
N PRO A 765 29.58 38.87 22.36
CA PRO A 765 29.85 39.84 21.31
C PRO A 765 30.89 40.87 21.75
N THR A 766 31.91 41.10 20.93
CA THR A 766 32.83 42.24 21.08
C THR A 766 32.06 43.54 20.82
N PRO A 767 32.24 44.61 21.62
CA PRO A 767 31.61 45.90 21.33
C PRO A 767 32.06 46.42 19.96
N ALA A 768 31.13 47.03 19.23
CA ALA A 768 31.33 47.39 17.83
C ALA A 768 32.42 48.45 17.64
N ARG A 769 33.42 48.15 16.81
CA ARG A 769 34.27 49.18 16.20
C ARG A 769 33.56 49.77 14.98
N SER A 770 33.38 51.08 14.99
CA SER A 770 32.94 51.85 13.82
C SER A 770 33.98 51.75 12.70
N TYR A 771 33.57 51.23 11.54
CA TYR A 771 34.35 51.31 10.30
C TYR A 771 33.77 52.43 9.42
N GLY A 772 34.63 53.38 9.03
CA GLY A 772 34.28 54.40 8.04
C GLY A 772 34.19 53.85 6.62
N PRO A 773 33.67 54.62 5.65
CA PRO A 773 33.48 54.17 4.28
C PRO A 773 34.81 53.91 3.56
N ALA A 774 34.86 52.83 2.77
CA ALA A 774 36.03 52.47 1.98
C ALA A 774 36.05 53.18 0.60
N PRO A 775 37.22 53.57 0.08
CA PRO A 775 37.35 54.25 -1.21
C PRO A 775 37.21 53.27 -2.42
N PRO A 776 36.91 53.79 -3.64
CA PRO A 776 36.66 52.98 -4.82
C PRO A 776 37.92 52.32 -5.42
N PRO A 777 37.78 51.23 -6.20
CA PRO A 777 38.90 50.40 -6.65
C PRO A 777 39.68 50.99 -7.83
N SER A 778 41.00 50.97 -7.73
CA SER A 778 41.93 51.35 -8.82
C SER A 778 42.34 50.15 -9.68
N ARG A 779 42.65 50.40 -10.96
CA ARG A 779 43.17 49.40 -11.91
C ARG A 779 44.66 49.62 -12.16
N ARG A 780 45.52 48.58 -12.04
CA ARG A 780 46.53 48.22 -13.08
C ARG A 780 47.38 46.97 -12.78
N CYS A 781 47.49 46.17 -13.85
CA CYS A 781 48.49 45.19 -14.26
C CYS A 781 49.82 45.02 -13.47
N ALA A 782 50.00 43.82 -12.91
CA ALA A 782 50.92 42.76 -13.37
C ALA A 782 52.38 43.06 -13.82
N ARG A 783 53.33 42.26 -13.28
CA ARG A 783 54.32 41.45 -14.03
C ARG A 783 54.98 40.40 -13.10
N GLY A 784 55.43 39.26 -13.65
CA GLY A 784 56.06 38.18 -12.86
C GLY A 784 55.99 36.78 -13.50
N SER A 785 56.60 36.59 -14.67
CA SER A 785 56.80 35.29 -15.35
C SER A 785 58.15 34.65 -14.96
N SER A 786 58.53 33.42 -15.34
CA SER A 786 57.95 32.37 -16.22
C SER A 786 58.17 30.99 -15.54
N THR A 787 58.04 29.77 -16.11
CA THR A 787 57.90 29.17 -17.47
C THR A 787 57.25 27.77 -17.26
N ALA A 788 56.80 26.92 -18.20
CA ALA A 788 56.76 26.79 -19.67
C ALA A 788 55.51 25.90 -20.03
N ALA A 789 55.29 25.25 -21.18
CA ALA A 789 55.99 25.15 -22.47
C ALA A 789 54.98 24.92 -23.63
N ILE A 790 55.22 25.57 -24.78
CA ILE A 790 54.99 25.09 -26.18
C ILE A 790 53.55 24.60 -26.55
N TRP A 791 52.70 25.39 -27.24
CA TRP A 791 52.65 25.63 -28.72
C TRP A 791 52.19 24.39 -29.55
N ARG A 792 51.47 24.48 -30.70
CA ARG A 792 51.02 25.59 -31.57
C ARG A 792 49.73 25.23 -32.34
N SER A 793 48.95 26.23 -32.75
CA SER A 793 47.84 26.07 -33.71
C SER A 793 48.11 26.84 -35.02
N ARG A 794 47.63 26.32 -36.17
CA ARG A 794 46.91 27.04 -37.26
C ARG A 794 46.65 26.20 -38.52
N ARG A 795 45.74 26.71 -39.36
CA ARG A 795 45.24 26.18 -40.64
C ARG A 795 46.20 26.48 -41.82
N ARG A 796 46.27 25.61 -42.86
CA ARG A 796 45.84 25.91 -44.27
C ARG A 796 46.40 24.97 -45.36
N CYS A 797 45.54 24.69 -46.37
CA CYS A 797 45.81 24.57 -47.82
C CYS A 797 46.63 23.40 -48.42
N SER A 798 46.36 23.17 -49.73
CA SER A 798 47.08 22.38 -50.76
C SER A 798 47.13 20.84 -50.64
N SER A 799 47.26 20.04 -51.72
CA SER A 799 46.86 20.19 -53.15
C SER A 799 47.12 18.90 -53.96
N ARG A 800 46.39 18.68 -55.08
CA ARG A 800 46.68 17.72 -56.20
C ARG A 800 46.58 16.21 -55.84
N SER A 801 45.67 15.44 -56.45
CA SER A 801 45.78 14.67 -57.72
C SER A 801 46.62 13.37 -57.59
N THR A 802 46.35 12.25 -58.29
CA THR A 802 45.86 12.15 -59.68
C THR A 802 45.10 10.84 -60.00
N ALA A 803 43.97 10.98 -60.70
CA ALA A 803 43.25 10.08 -61.64
C ALA A 803 43.24 8.53 -61.53
N ALA A 804 42.03 7.95 -61.72
CA ALA A 804 41.75 7.04 -62.85
C ALA A 804 40.24 6.88 -63.19
N ARG A 805 39.88 7.12 -64.46
CA ARG A 805 38.75 6.61 -65.28
C ARG A 805 37.26 6.79 -64.87
N THR A 806 36.60 7.64 -65.68
CA THR A 806 35.17 7.77 -66.07
C THR A 806 34.71 6.65 -67.05
N PRO A 807 33.48 6.60 -67.65
CA PRO A 807 32.27 7.49 -67.66
C PRO A 807 31.00 6.84 -67.01
N GLY A 808 29.78 7.42 -66.90
CA GLY A 808 29.01 8.46 -67.63
C GLY A 808 27.82 7.80 -68.39
N PRO A 809 26.67 8.45 -68.70
CA PRO A 809 26.37 9.89 -68.75
C PRO A 809 25.17 10.35 -67.85
N SER A 810 24.25 11.19 -68.37
CA SER A 810 23.51 12.26 -67.62
C SER A 810 21.95 12.20 -67.80
N PRO A 811 21.13 13.17 -67.29
CA PRO A 811 19.63 13.11 -67.21
C PRO A 811 18.98 13.84 -68.43
N PRO A 812 17.81 14.54 -68.41
CA PRO A 812 16.64 14.62 -67.49
C PRO A 812 15.24 14.60 -68.18
N THR A 813 14.16 14.62 -67.38
CA THR A 813 12.78 15.09 -67.72
C THR A 813 11.90 14.97 -66.45
N SER A 814 10.75 15.61 -66.21
CA SER A 814 10.16 16.91 -66.56
C SER A 814 8.75 16.96 -65.93
N THR A 815 8.48 18.03 -65.18
CA THR A 815 7.22 18.78 -64.98
C THR A 815 6.14 18.72 -66.09
N PRO A 816 4.90 19.27 -65.92
CA PRO A 816 4.22 19.83 -64.73
C PRO A 816 2.70 19.46 -64.61
N THR A 817 1.99 19.98 -63.58
CA THR A 817 0.80 20.88 -63.71
C THR A 817 0.34 21.35 -62.31
N THR A 818 0.60 22.62 -61.96
CA THR A 818 -0.38 23.74 -61.82
C THR A 818 -1.52 23.49 -60.82
N SER A 819 -1.61 24.13 -59.65
CA SER A 819 -1.55 25.57 -59.28
C SER A 819 -2.87 26.33 -59.45
N THR A 820 -3.50 26.68 -58.33
CA THR A 820 -4.21 27.97 -58.15
C THR A 820 -4.04 28.45 -56.71
N CYS A 821 -3.61 29.69 -56.51
CA CYS A 821 -3.64 30.37 -55.22
C CYS A 821 -4.84 31.34 -55.19
N ILE A 822 -5.50 31.49 -54.05
CA ILE A 822 -6.27 32.69 -53.72
C ILE A 822 -5.91 33.12 -52.29
N CYS A 823 -5.56 34.38 -52.12
CA CYS A 823 -5.30 35.00 -50.82
C CYS A 823 -6.56 35.72 -50.31
N ALA A 824 -6.82 35.69 -49.00
CA ALA A 824 -7.80 36.58 -48.37
C ALA A 824 -7.45 36.85 -46.89
N SER A 825 -7.40 38.14 -46.53
CA SER A 825 -7.25 38.72 -45.17
C SER A 825 -7.25 40.25 -45.32
N PRO A 826 -7.57 41.07 -44.30
CA PRO A 826 -8.41 40.88 -43.10
C PRO A 826 -9.66 41.83 -43.29
N PRO A 827 -10.22 42.65 -42.35
CA PRO A 827 -10.10 42.77 -40.89
C PRO A 827 -11.48 42.92 -40.16
N SER A 828 -11.49 43.66 -39.03
CA SER A 828 -12.55 43.99 -38.05
C SER A 828 -13.06 42.87 -37.15
N SER A 829 -13.27 43.00 -35.82
CA SER A 829 -13.35 44.13 -34.85
C SER A 829 -14.74 44.66 -34.47
N THR A 830 -15.45 43.90 -33.64
CA THR A 830 -16.08 44.37 -32.37
C THR A 830 -16.19 43.20 -31.41
#